data_AF-A0A078A3Q8-F1
#
_entry.id   AF-A0A078A3Q8-F1
#
_cell.length_a   1.000
_cell.length_b   1.000
_cell.length_c   1.000
_cell.angle_alpha   90.00
_cell.angle_beta   90.00
_cell.angle_gamma   90.00
#
_symmetry.space_group_name_H-M   'P 1'
#
loop_
_entity.id
_entity.type
_entity.pdbx_description
1 polymer ?
#
loop_
_entity_poly.entity_id
_entity_poly.type
_entity_poly.pdbx_seq_one_letter_code
_entity_poly.pdbx_strand_id
1 'polypeptide(L)'
;MEYRSSFYGSFHSQNSNQSQQFYQKPQDEMYFDKDFQPNQQSIFNLGNAVDQNRIRYYKTLIWKRTSDLSYSHDIRNELIEPGDVIQGTIGNCYFLSALSSLAQYPQRVLSLFVNLDYAKVGMFIIRLCVNGEFQNVVVDDFIPFDPHSNQPAFTKSRNNKLWPVILEKAWAKIHGGYENSSSGHSVVSFSFLTGAPCSYIQHDDQEKLWDLVKESDKSLHIITASNAKQHLEQHFFEQNGLVNDHVYSLITLNQIKHYGEDLRLVNLRNPWGKQEWNGSWSKFDKKWTPQLQKQLGFQFLKEGEFFMSFFDYFTQFRGTSICKYNESFQRYSIKFSPPSAFITMFEFDIPAGMHQVKTHLILYQTYERIEADWKQQSFHDLVLASYSTIQLKLKKITYNDGTLQAILKSCAFQKSQRKYYTYAGIETSFQTMDLNDSGADYGFYYIHNDSDVAFREMITFVQLQGYKLLPPHSGFMTECTVRPGSSEIIVLKHLDGYGQIQTTSSLEILYDNSQLIALALQKGKQTQIFFQNQAYEIYFYLGSHSQGYMLYFENLTKDVLFKSKFNFEMQNLQLTDDSGKVLRHTEVLVNVGPGKTKYLKLDSIDKKNLFQCRYTYTFRCNVNLADKNEIIAYLRKNGEKTQINYNGQLLQIFYYVGQIGDDFYWYFEHHDQNCGLFEGTYNFKLSNLRLDNGGQFNQWVIQLNRGQNTLRVMYQLSDESREKTSYQAQMKYLIHQPRLPSQQKLYF
;
A
#
# COMPACT_ATOMS: atom_id res chain seq x y z
N MET A 1 12.99 -19.45 11.23
CA MET A 1 13.60 -20.64 10.57
C MET A 1 15.08 -20.65 10.94
N GLU A 2 15.46 -21.46 11.94
CA GLU A 2 16.87 -21.67 12.27
C GLU A 2 17.47 -22.70 11.29
N TYR A 3 18.21 -22.23 10.28
CA TYR A 3 19.11 -23.10 9.52
C TYR A 3 20.45 -23.13 10.26
N ARG A 4 20.67 -24.17 11.08
CA ARG A 4 22.00 -24.47 11.62
C ARG A 4 22.84 -25.10 10.51
N SER A 5 23.56 -24.28 9.75
CA SER A 5 24.62 -24.75 8.86
C SER A 5 25.97 -24.69 9.59
N SER A 6 26.18 -25.61 10.51
CA SER A 6 27.54 -25.97 10.92
C SER A 6 28.17 -26.77 9.78
N PHE A 7 29.42 -26.48 9.41
CA PHE A 7 30.25 -27.13 8.38
C PHE A 7 30.19 -26.53 6.96
N TYR A 8 30.74 -25.33 6.79
CA TYR A 8 31.26 -24.89 5.49
C TYR A 8 32.76 -24.58 5.62
N GLY A 9 33.56 -25.09 4.68
CA GLY A 9 34.97 -24.73 4.51
C GLY A 9 35.14 -23.24 4.16
N SER A 10 36.18 -22.56 4.64
CA SER A 10 36.53 -21.23 4.16
C SER A 10 37.03 -21.35 2.74
N PHE A 11 36.33 -20.73 1.79
CA PHE A 11 36.91 -20.44 0.49
C PHE A 11 37.59 -19.07 0.58
N HIS A 12 38.92 -19.05 0.72
CA HIS A 12 39.67 -17.83 0.44
C HIS A 12 39.76 -17.68 -1.08
N SER A 13 38.94 -16.78 -1.62
CA SER A 13 39.16 -16.19 -2.93
C SER A 13 40.46 -15.38 -2.90
N GLN A 14 41.61 -16.04 -3.00
CA GLN A 14 42.75 -15.41 -3.65
C GLN A 14 42.54 -15.62 -5.15
N ASN A 15 42.35 -14.52 -5.89
CA ASN A 15 42.19 -14.44 -7.35
C ASN A 15 40.75 -14.39 -7.92
N SER A 16 39.92 -13.46 -7.46
CA SER A 16 38.75 -12.99 -8.24
C SER A 16 39.11 -12.11 -9.45
N ASN A 17 40.38 -11.69 -9.59
CA ASN A 17 40.85 -10.80 -10.67
C ASN A 17 41.60 -11.50 -11.83
N GLN A 18 41.69 -12.83 -11.87
CA GLN A 18 42.30 -13.55 -13.01
C GLN A 18 41.28 -13.97 -14.10
N SER A 19 40.07 -13.41 -14.09
CA SER A 19 38.96 -13.90 -14.90
C SER A 19 38.88 -13.38 -16.35
N GLN A 20 39.87 -12.64 -16.85
CA GLN A 20 39.92 -12.22 -18.27
C GLN A 20 41.30 -12.28 -18.92
N GLN A 21 42.36 -12.68 -18.23
CA GLN A 21 43.56 -13.13 -18.93
C GLN A 21 43.26 -14.54 -19.42
N PHE A 22 43.08 -14.67 -20.74
CA PHE A 22 43.14 -15.96 -21.41
C PHE A 22 44.27 -16.77 -20.77
N TYR A 23 43.94 -17.92 -20.18
CA TYR A 23 44.93 -18.92 -19.76
C TYR A 23 45.60 -19.45 -21.04
N GLN A 24 46.48 -18.65 -21.64
CA GLN A 24 47.36 -19.02 -22.75
C GLN A 24 48.48 -19.87 -22.15
N LYS A 25 48.13 -21.08 -21.70
CA LYS A 25 49.15 -22.11 -21.50
C LYS A 25 49.60 -22.59 -22.89
N PRO A 26 50.90 -22.82 -23.12
CA PRO A 26 51.37 -23.51 -24.31
C PRO A 26 50.61 -24.84 -24.49
N GLN A 27 50.33 -25.23 -25.74
CA GLN A 27 49.53 -26.42 -26.06
C GLN A 27 50.12 -27.75 -25.53
N ASP A 28 51.36 -27.75 -25.03
CA ASP A 28 52.13 -28.96 -24.75
C ASP A 28 52.29 -29.30 -23.24
N GLU A 29 51.80 -28.45 -22.31
CA GLU A 29 51.94 -28.71 -20.87
C GLU A 29 50.61 -28.88 -20.13
N MET A 30 50.39 -30.07 -19.57
CA MET A 30 49.24 -30.38 -18.72
C MET A 30 49.12 -29.40 -17.54
N TYR A 31 47.90 -28.92 -17.28
CA TYR A 31 47.59 -28.02 -16.17
C TYR A 31 47.76 -28.73 -14.83
N PHE A 32 48.27 -28.01 -13.83
CA PHE A 32 48.48 -28.51 -12.48
C PHE A 32 47.91 -27.49 -11.50
N ASP A 33 46.95 -27.91 -10.70
CA ASP A 33 46.25 -27.06 -9.75
C ASP A 33 47.07 -26.87 -8.47
N LYS A 34 47.67 -25.69 -8.33
CA LYS A 34 48.52 -25.36 -7.17
C LYS A 34 47.73 -25.21 -5.87
N ASP A 35 46.44 -24.89 -5.98
CA ASP A 35 45.55 -24.61 -4.84
C ASP A 35 44.84 -25.87 -4.33
N PHE A 36 44.75 -26.91 -5.19
CA PHE A 36 44.14 -28.20 -4.85
C PHE A 36 44.99 -29.35 -5.40
N GLN A 37 46.15 -29.53 -4.79
CA GLN A 37 47.19 -30.43 -5.28
C GLN A 37 46.80 -31.91 -5.14
N PRO A 38 47.30 -32.79 -6.03
CA PRO A 38 47.06 -34.23 -5.96
C PRO A 38 47.84 -34.90 -4.81
N ASN A 39 47.47 -34.58 -3.58
CA ASN A 39 48.09 -35.10 -2.37
C ASN A 39 47.03 -35.42 -1.29
N GLN A 40 47.47 -35.89 -0.13
CA GLN A 40 46.56 -36.33 0.93
C GLN A 40 45.74 -35.19 1.56
N GLN A 41 46.24 -33.93 1.56
CA GLN A 41 45.51 -32.79 2.11
C GLN A 41 44.24 -32.49 1.32
N SER A 42 44.26 -32.71 0.00
CA SER A 42 43.08 -32.60 -0.87
C SER A 42 42.10 -33.76 -0.71
N ILE A 43 42.51 -34.89 -0.12
CA ILE A 43 41.61 -35.99 0.23
C ILE A 43 40.98 -35.73 1.59
N PHE A 44 41.82 -35.57 2.62
CA PHE A 44 41.41 -35.31 3.98
C PHE A 44 42.34 -34.28 4.64
N ASN A 45 41.77 -33.19 5.16
CA ASN A 45 42.50 -32.22 5.97
C ASN A 45 42.17 -32.46 7.45
N LEU A 46 43.17 -32.43 8.35
CA LEU A 46 43.15 -32.95 9.72
C LEU A 46 42.20 -32.23 10.72
N GLY A 47 41.24 -31.45 10.25
CA GLY A 47 40.31 -30.68 11.09
C GLY A 47 39.03 -31.43 11.50
N ASN A 48 38.69 -32.56 10.89
CA ASN A 48 37.49 -33.34 11.19
C ASN A 48 37.84 -34.67 11.88
N ALA A 49 36.97 -35.15 12.77
CA ALA A 49 37.06 -36.48 13.36
C ALA A 49 36.74 -37.56 12.31
N VAL A 50 37.69 -37.84 11.43
CA VAL A 50 37.59 -38.89 10.41
C VAL A 50 37.93 -40.23 11.05
N ASP A 51 37.14 -41.26 10.75
CA ASP A 51 37.38 -42.62 11.20
C ASP A 51 38.79 -43.13 10.82
N GLN A 52 39.46 -43.81 11.74
CA GLN A 52 40.85 -44.26 11.54
C GLN A 52 41.00 -45.26 10.39
N ASN A 53 39.98 -46.09 10.11
CA ASN A 53 40.02 -47.03 8.99
C ASN A 53 39.90 -46.28 7.66
N ARG A 54 39.06 -45.24 7.58
CA ARG A 54 39.01 -44.36 6.39
C ARG A 54 40.33 -43.65 6.15
N ILE A 55 40.98 -43.13 7.19
CA ILE A 55 42.32 -42.52 7.07
C ILE A 55 43.34 -43.55 6.55
N ARG A 56 43.34 -44.78 7.07
CA ARG A 56 44.23 -45.85 6.58
C ARG A 56 44.00 -46.14 5.10
N TYR A 57 42.75 -46.25 4.68
CA TYR A 57 42.39 -46.43 3.27
C TYR A 57 42.82 -45.24 2.41
N TYR A 58 42.58 -43.99 2.82
CA TYR A 58 42.99 -42.82 2.05
C TYR A 58 44.50 -42.74 1.82
N LYS A 59 45.30 -43.20 2.80
CA LYS A 59 46.76 -43.28 2.65
C LYS A 59 47.23 -44.29 1.60
N THR A 60 46.41 -45.26 1.19
CA THR A 60 46.75 -46.20 0.10
C THR A 60 46.43 -45.67 -1.29
N LEU A 61 45.65 -44.59 -1.39
CA LEU A 61 45.25 -44.01 -2.66
C LEU A 61 46.42 -43.30 -3.35
N ILE A 62 46.47 -43.43 -4.67
CA ILE A 62 47.40 -42.72 -5.54
C ILE A 62 46.62 -41.75 -6.43
N TRP A 63 47.27 -40.73 -6.97
CA TRP A 63 46.63 -39.81 -7.91
C TRP A 63 47.07 -40.13 -9.33
N LYS A 64 46.11 -40.22 -10.26
CA LYS A 64 46.36 -40.45 -11.69
C LYS A 64 45.66 -39.41 -12.54
N ARG A 65 46.25 -39.06 -13.69
CA ARG A 65 45.56 -38.23 -14.69
C ARG A 65 44.44 -39.05 -15.31
N THR A 66 43.36 -38.38 -15.69
CA THR A 66 42.26 -39.05 -16.40
C THR A 66 42.67 -39.52 -17.79
N SER A 67 43.68 -38.88 -18.41
CA SER A 67 44.33 -39.34 -19.65
C SER A 67 44.93 -40.74 -19.54
N ASP A 68 45.43 -41.11 -18.35
CA ASP A 68 46.07 -42.41 -18.10
C ASP A 68 45.03 -43.51 -17.83
N LEU A 69 43.75 -43.14 -17.72
CA LEU A 69 42.65 -43.99 -17.29
C LEU A 69 41.59 -44.19 -18.39
N SER A 70 41.91 -43.85 -19.64
CA SER A 70 41.00 -43.99 -20.80
C SER A 70 39.67 -43.23 -20.65
N TYR A 71 39.69 -42.07 -19.99
CA TYR A 71 38.56 -41.14 -20.01
C TYR A 71 38.51 -40.38 -21.33
N SER A 72 37.30 -40.06 -21.81
CA SER A 72 37.14 -39.10 -22.90
C SER A 72 37.21 -37.68 -22.35
N HIS A 73 38.05 -36.84 -22.94
CA HIS A 73 38.11 -35.40 -22.61
C HIS A 73 37.14 -34.56 -23.44
N ASP A 74 36.35 -35.19 -24.32
CA ASP A 74 35.35 -34.54 -25.16
C ASP A 74 33.96 -34.57 -24.49
N ILE A 75 33.84 -33.91 -23.33
CA ILE A 75 32.60 -33.84 -22.54
C ILE A 75 31.43 -33.29 -23.38
N ARG A 76 31.70 -32.44 -24.37
CA ARG A 76 30.67 -31.83 -25.22
C ARG A 76 29.92 -32.85 -26.07
N ASN A 77 30.61 -33.88 -26.52
CA ASN A 77 30.05 -34.95 -27.36
C ASN A 77 29.69 -36.21 -26.56
N GLU A 78 29.87 -36.20 -25.24
CA GLU A 78 29.36 -37.25 -24.37
C GLU A 78 27.83 -37.21 -24.31
N LEU A 79 27.19 -38.37 -24.43
CA LEU A 79 25.77 -38.51 -24.10
C LEU A 79 25.60 -38.39 -22.58
N ILE A 80 25.31 -37.21 -22.05
CA ILE A 80 25.13 -37.03 -20.60
C ILE A 80 23.81 -37.65 -20.13
N GLU A 81 23.88 -38.50 -19.10
CA GLU A 81 22.71 -39.17 -18.54
C GLU A 81 22.78 -39.28 -17.01
N PRO A 82 21.63 -39.36 -16.31
CA PRO A 82 21.60 -39.60 -14.85
C PRO A 82 22.40 -40.83 -14.43
N GLY A 83 22.35 -41.88 -15.26
CA GLY A 83 23.06 -43.15 -15.08
C GLY A 83 24.58 -43.06 -15.05
N ASP A 84 25.16 -41.94 -15.47
CA ASP A 84 26.61 -41.76 -15.51
C ASP A 84 27.21 -41.55 -14.14
N VAL A 85 26.41 -41.14 -13.15
CA VAL A 85 26.89 -40.85 -11.80
C VAL A 85 26.84 -42.13 -10.96
N ILE A 86 28.01 -42.63 -10.55
CA ILE A 86 28.16 -43.80 -9.69
C ILE A 86 29.01 -43.41 -8.48
N GLN A 87 28.39 -43.36 -7.30
CA GLN A 87 29.07 -42.98 -6.07
C GLN A 87 30.15 -44.00 -5.68
N GLY A 88 31.30 -43.49 -5.22
CA GLY A 88 32.36 -44.29 -4.59
C GLY A 88 32.33 -44.22 -3.07
N THR A 89 33.50 -44.09 -2.45
CA THR A 89 33.65 -44.23 -0.99
C THR A 89 33.37 -42.97 -0.18
N ILE A 90 33.13 -41.82 -0.82
CA ILE A 90 32.79 -40.56 -0.13
C ILE A 90 31.29 -40.47 0.11
N GLY A 91 30.90 -40.03 1.31
CA GLY A 91 29.50 -39.88 1.73
C GLY A 91 28.82 -38.62 1.17
N ASN A 92 29.01 -38.29 -0.10
CA ASN A 92 28.50 -37.07 -0.74
C ASN A 92 27.27 -37.34 -1.64
N CYS A 93 26.46 -38.35 -1.28
CA CYS A 93 25.28 -38.79 -2.05
C CYS A 93 24.31 -37.65 -2.38
N TYR A 94 24.15 -36.68 -1.48
CA TYR A 94 23.30 -35.50 -1.67
C TYR A 94 23.70 -34.67 -2.90
N PHE A 95 25.00 -34.55 -3.16
CA PHE A 95 25.58 -33.86 -4.30
C PHE A 95 25.50 -34.70 -5.56
N LEU A 96 25.85 -36.00 -5.48
CA LEU A 96 25.80 -36.90 -6.63
C LEU A 96 24.37 -37.16 -7.12
N SER A 97 23.40 -37.26 -6.22
CA SER A 97 21.98 -37.32 -6.58
C SER A 97 21.48 -36.01 -7.18
N ALA A 98 22.03 -34.86 -6.77
CA ALA A 98 21.74 -33.59 -7.42
C ALA A 98 22.30 -33.54 -8.85
N LEU A 99 23.55 -34.00 -9.07
CA LEU A 99 24.16 -34.13 -10.40
C LEU A 99 23.38 -35.10 -11.30
N SER A 100 23.04 -36.28 -10.77
CA SER A 100 22.22 -37.28 -11.47
C SER A 100 20.86 -36.70 -11.87
N SER A 101 20.22 -35.91 -11.00
CA SER A 101 18.96 -35.24 -11.33
C SER A 101 19.12 -34.12 -12.35
N LEU A 102 20.23 -33.37 -12.29
CA LEU A 102 20.56 -32.30 -13.25
C LEU A 102 20.79 -32.88 -14.65
N ALA A 103 21.44 -34.05 -14.74
CA ALA A 103 21.76 -34.77 -15.96
C ALA A 103 20.56 -35.32 -16.73
N GLN A 104 19.33 -35.22 -16.19
CA GLN A 104 18.10 -35.47 -16.96
C GLN A 104 17.99 -34.52 -18.17
N TYR A 105 18.62 -33.35 -18.08
CA TYR A 105 18.73 -32.38 -19.17
C TYR A 105 20.21 -32.03 -19.41
N PRO A 106 20.87 -32.64 -20.42
CA PRO A 106 22.32 -32.52 -20.64
C PRO A 106 22.87 -31.10 -20.63
N GLN A 107 22.14 -30.15 -21.22
CA GLN A 107 22.56 -28.75 -21.29
C GLN A 107 22.77 -28.10 -19.92
N ARG A 108 22.04 -28.55 -18.89
CA ARG A 108 22.20 -28.03 -17.53
C ARG A 108 23.56 -28.41 -16.94
N VAL A 109 24.04 -29.61 -17.22
CA VAL A 109 25.40 -30.06 -16.83
C VAL A 109 26.45 -29.33 -17.67
N LEU A 110 26.29 -29.28 -18.99
CA LEU A 110 27.23 -28.61 -19.89
C LEU A 110 27.40 -27.13 -19.55
N SER A 111 26.34 -26.45 -19.11
CA SER A 111 26.37 -25.03 -18.71
C SER A 111 27.29 -24.72 -17.52
N LEU A 112 27.66 -25.74 -16.73
CA LEU A 112 28.62 -25.62 -15.64
C LEU A 112 30.06 -25.53 -16.15
N PHE A 113 30.37 -26.03 -17.34
CA PHE A 113 31.72 -26.03 -17.89
C PHE A 113 31.95 -24.81 -18.78
N VAL A 114 32.93 -23.97 -18.42
CA VAL A 114 33.23 -22.72 -19.15
C VAL A 114 34.16 -22.96 -20.35
N ASN A 115 35.03 -23.97 -20.29
CA ASN A 115 36.12 -24.17 -21.24
C ASN A 115 36.07 -25.51 -22.00
N LEU A 116 34.88 -26.03 -22.29
CA LEU A 116 34.70 -27.32 -23.01
C LEU A 116 35.53 -27.40 -24.31
N ASP A 117 35.73 -26.28 -25.01
CA ASP A 117 36.45 -26.24 -26.28
C ASP A 117 37.99 -26.39 -26.15
N TYR A 118 38.54 -26.26 -24.92
CA TYR A 118 39.99 -26.25 -24.65
C TYR A 118 40.44 -27.18 -23.50
N ALA A 119 39.61 -28.14 -23.07
CA ALA A 119 39.92 -29.08 -21.99
C ALA A 119 41.13 -30.03 -22.25
N LYS A 120 41.74 -29.94 -23.44
CA LYS A 120 42.79 -30.83 -23.97
C LYS A 120 44.11 -30.81 -23.18
N VAL A 121 44.32 -29.80 -22.33
CA VAL A 121 45.52 -29.68 -21.46
C VAL A 121 45.23 -30.09 -20.01
N GLY A 122 44.15 -30.83 -19.74
CA GLY A 122 43.80 -31.30 -18.39
C GLY A 122 43.38 -30.18 -17.44
N MET A 123 42.83 -29.08 -17.96
CA MET A 123 42.30 -27.94 -17.20
C MET A 123 40.79 -27.84 -17.38
N PHE A 124 40.06 -27.75 -16.28
CA PHE A 124 38.60 -27.60 -16.29
C PHE A 124 38.20 -26.38 -15.46
N ILE A 125 37.36 -25.52 -16.05
CA ILE A 125 36.82 -24.33 -15.40
C ILE A 125 35.33 -24.55 -15.17
N ILE A 126 34.96 -24.71 -13.91
CA ILE A 126 33.58 -25.01 -13.49
C ILE A 126 32.95 -23.76 -12.88
N ARG A 127 31.79 -23.35 -13.40
CA ARG A 127 31.02 -22.22 -12.90
C ARG A 127 30.08 -22.68 -11.80
N LEU A 128 30.32 -22.25 -10.56
CA LEU A 128 29.47 -22.55 -9.40
C LEU A 128 28.99 -21.26 -8.72
N CYS A 129 27.76 -21.26 -8.20
CA CYS A 129 27.17 -20.18 -7.42
C CYS A 129 27.58 -20.28 -5.94
N VAL A 130 28.79 -19.83 -5.62
CA VAL A 130 29.34 -19.82 -4.26
C VAL A 130 28.90 -18.56 -3.52
N ASN A 131 28.26 -18.73 -2.36
CA ASN A 131 27.75 -17.63 -1.52
C ASN A 131 26.83 -16.63 -2.26
N GLY A 132 26.06 -17.12 -3.24
CA GLY A 132 25.15 -16.29 -4.02
C GLY A 132 25.79 -15.59 -5.22
N GLU A 133 27.06 -15.87 -5.55
CA GLU A 133 27.73 -15.32 -6.72
C GLU A 133 28.31 -16.44 -7.58
N PHE A 134 28.16 -16.32 -8.91
CA PHE A 134 28.79 -17.26 -9.82
C PHE A 134 30.29 -17.01 -9.92
N GLN A 135 31.08 -18.01 -9.58
CA GLN A 135 32.53 -17.99 -9.56
C GLN A 135 33.08 -19.14 -10.41
N ASN A 136 34.26 -18.94 -10.98
CA ASN A 136 34.97 -19.94 -11.76
C ASN A 136 35.90 -20.74 -10.84
N VAL A 137 35.63 -22.02 -10.68
CA VAL A 137 36.45 -22.99 -9.96
C VAL A 137 37.30 -23.75 -10.97
N VAL A 138 38.60 -23.47 -10.98
CA VAL A 138 39.54 -24.15 -11.88
C VAL A 138 40.08 -25.40 -11.17
N VAL A 139 40.07 -26.55 -11.86
CA VAL A 139 40.65 -27.81 -11.38
C VAL A 139 41.47 -28.47 -12.49
N ASP A 140 42.50 -29.23 -12.10
CA ASP A 140 43.16 -30.17 -13.02
C ASP A 140 42.44 -31.53 -13.06
N ASP A 141 42.91 -32.44 -13.90
CA ASP A 141 42.31 -33.76 -14.14
C ASP A 141 42.97 -34.92 -13.38
N PHE A 142 43.76 -34.64 -12.34
CA PHE A 142 44.19 -35.69 -11.40
C PHE A 142 43.02 -36.18 -10.56
N ILE A 143 42.85 -37.49 -10.43
CA ILE A 143 41.79 -38.09 -9.58
C ILE A 143 42.38 -39.13 -8.62
N PRO A 144 41.81 -39.27 -7.40
CA PRO A 144 42.19 -40.32 -6.47
C PRO A 144 41.81 -41.70 -7.02
N PHE A 145 42.80 -42.58 -7.09
CA PHE A 145 42.72 -43.90 -7.69
C PHE A 145 43.11 -44.95 -6.66
N ASP A 146 42.31 -46.00 -6.56
CA ASP A 146 42.59 -47.14 -5.70
C ASP A 146 43.37 -48.19 -6.50
N PRO A 147 44.67 -48.40 -6.18
CA PRO A 147 45.49 -49.39 -6.89
C PRO A 147 45.04 -50.83 -6.63
N HIS A 148 44.28 -51.10 -5.56
CA HIS A 148 43.82 -52.45 -5.23
C HIS A 148 42.62 -52.87 -6.09
N SER A 149 41.62 -51.99 -6.22
CA SER A 149 40.47 -52.24 -7.10
C SER A 149 40.72 -51.87 -8.56
N ASN A 150 41.82 -51.17 -8.85
CA ASN A 150 42.17 -50.63 -10.17
C ASN A 150 41.05 -49.75 -10.76
N GLN A 151 40.47 -48.89 -9.91
CA GLN A 151 39.35 -48.01 -10.23
C GLN A 151 39.50 -46.64 -9.54
N PRO A 152 38.79 -45.60 -9.99
CA PRO A 152 38.64 -44.36 -9.21
C PRO A 152 38.10 -44.67 -7.81
N ALA A 153 38.68 -44.04 -6.78
CA ALA A 153 38.30 -44.29 -5.39
C ALA A 153 36.95 -43.67 -5.03
N PHE A 154 36.68 -42.48 -5.57
CA PHE A 154 35.48 -41.68 -5.29
C PHE A 154 34.47 -41.84 -6.41
N THR A 155 33.88 -40.76 -6.95
CA THR A 155 32.90 -40.90 -8.03
C THR A 155 33.50 -41.64 -9.21
N LYS A 156 32.78 -42.68 -9.63
CA LYS A 156 32.99 -43.44 -10.85
C LYS A 156 31.94 -43.02 -11.86
N SER A 157 32.18 -43.37 -13.11
CA SER A 157 31.22 -43.07 -14.17
C SER A 157 31.03 -44.21 -15.14
N ARG A 158 29.80 -44.31 -15.66
CA ARG A 158 29.50 -45.26 -16.72
C ARG A 158 30.32 -44.92 -17.96
N ASN A 159 30.98 -45.92 -18.53
CA ASN A 159 31.83 -45.79 -19.72
C ASN A 159 32.95 -44.73 -19.58
N ASN A 160 33.47 -44.51 -18.36
CA ASN A 160 34.53 -43.53 -18.08
C ASN A 160 34.23 -42.12 -18.62
N LYS A 161 32.99 -41.66 -18.46
CA LYS A 161 32.61 -40.27 -18.75
C LYS A 161 33.22 -39.32 -17.72
N LEU A 162 33.79 -38.21 -18.18
CA LEU A 162 34.64 -37.39 -17.32
C LEU A 162 33.83 -36.39 -16.46
N TRP A 163 32.65 -35.99 -16.92
CA TRP A 163 31.88 -34.92 -16.31
C TRP A 163 31.54 -35.11 -14.81
N PRO A 164 31.13 -36.30 -14.29
CA PRO A 164 30.77 -36.43 -12.88
C PRO A 164 32.00 -36.30 -11.98
N VAL A 165 33.13 -36.84 -12.45
CA VAL A 165 34.38 -36.91 -11.69
C VAL A 165 34.99 -35.52 -11.53
N ILE A 166 34.98 -34.71 -12.60
CA ILE A 166 35.46 -33.33 -12.54
C ILE A 166 34.55 -32.44 -11.68
N LEU A 167 33.23 -32.60 -11.77
CA LEU A 167 32.31 -31.84 -10.92
C LEU A 167 32.44 -32.21 -9.44
N GLU A 168 32.63 -33.48 -9.10
CA GLU A 168 32.94 -33.90 -7.73
C GLU A 168 34.27 -33.29 -7.24
N LYS A 169 35.29 -33.24 -8.09
CA LYS A 169 36.57 -32.61 -7.72
C LYS A 169 36.41 -31.12 -7.46
N ALA A 170 35.69 -30.39 -8.31
CA ALA A 170 35.40 -28.98 -8.09
C ALA A 170 34.61 -28.77 -6.78
N TRP A 171 33.66 -29.66 -6.48
CA TRP A 171 32.93 -29.68 -5.21
C TRP A 171 33.85 -29.91 -4.01
N ALA A 172 34.75 -30.89 -4.09
CA ALA A 172 35.75 -31.15 -3.06
C ALA A 172 36.68 -29.94 -2.84
N LYS A 173 37.13 -29.29 -3.92
CA LYS A 173 37.99 -28.10 -3.84
C LYS A 173 37.34 -26.97 -3.05
N ILE A 174 36.08 -26.64 -3.33
CA ILE A 174 35.39 -25.57 -2.59
C ILE A 174 35.07 -25.94 -1.13
N HIS A 175 35.07 -27.22 -0.77
CA HIS A 175 34.96 -27.71 0.61
C HIS A 175 36.34 -27.91 1.28
N GLY A 176 37.44 -27.63 0.57
CA GLY A 176 38.80 -27.81 1.07
C GLY A 176 39.24 -29.27 1.23
N GLY A 177 38.59 -30.21 0.56
CA GLY A 177 38.95 -31.63 0.53
C GLY A 177 37.76 -32.55 0.22
N TYR A 178 38.03 -33.74 -0.32
CA TYR A 178 36.98 -34.72 -0.64
C TYR A 178 36.20 -35.17 0.61
N GLU A 179 36.90 -35.49 1.69
CA GLU A 179 36.27 -35.93 2.94
C GLU A 179 35.37 -34.84 3.54
N ASN A 180 35.77 -33.56 3.43
CA ASN A 180 35.01 -32.41 3.93
C ASN A 180 33.69 -32.19 3.17
N SER A 181 33.54 -32.82 1.99
CA SER A 181 32.29 -32.77 1.23
C SER A 181 31.29 -33.87 1.64
N SER A 182 31.66 -34.74 2.59
CA SER A 182 30.78 -35.80 3.11
C SER A 182 29.65 -35.22 3.95
N SER A 183 28.46 -35.79 3.80
CA SER A 183 27.21 -35.40 4.48
C SER A 183 26.70 -34.01 4.09
N GLY A 184 25.43 -33.90 3.74
CA GLY A 184 24.83 -32.64 3.31
C GLY A 184 23.42 -32.82 2.77
N HIS A 185 22.83 -31.71 2.30
CA HIS A 185 21.48 -31.68 1.75
C HIS A 185 21.50 -31.25 0.29
N SER A 186 20.67 -31.88 -0.56
CA SER A 186 20.63 -31.53 -1.99
C SER A 186 20.24 -30.08 -2.27
N VAL A 187 19.47 -29.43 -1.38
CA VAL A 187 19.16 -27.99 -1.53
C VAL A 187 20.42 -27.13 -1.57
N VAL A 188 21.48 -27.53 -0.85
CA VAL A 188 22.78 -26.85 -0.88
C VAL A 188 23.45 -27.09 -2.22
N SER A 189 23.54 -28.35 -2.66
CA SER A 189 24.12 -28.69 -3.97
C SER A 189 23.43 -27.97 -5.11
N PHE A 190 22.09 -27.96 -5.13
CA PHE A 190 21.31 -27.26 -6.13
C PHE A 190 21.58 -25.75 -6.14
N SER A 191 21.65 -25.13 -4.96
CA SER A 191 21.97 -23.71 -4.82
C SER A 191 23.33 -23.37 -5.44
N PHE A 192 24.35 -24.20 -5.21
CA PHE A 192 25.68 -24.02 -5.80
C PHE A 192 25.73 -24.33 -7.30
N LEU A 193 25.04 -25.38 -7.76
CA LEU A 193 25.05 -25.77 -9.17
C LEU A 193 24.27 -24.77 -10.04
N THR A 194 23.18 -24.20 -9.51
CA THR A 194 22.21 -23.48 -10.34
C THR A 194 22.00 -22.01 -9.96
N GLY A 195 22.28 -21.64 -8.71
CA GLY A 195 21.88 -20.34 -8.16
C GLY A 195 20.37 -20.10 -8.11
N ALA A 196 19.54 -21.14 -8.37
CA ALA A 196 18.10 -21.07 -8.40
C ALA A 196 17.48 -21.29 -7.01
N PRO A 197 16.22 -20.87 -6.78
CA PRO A 197 15.53 -21.09 -5.52
C PRO A 197 15.38 -22.58 -5.21
N CYS A 198 15.77 -22.98 -4.00
CA CYS A 198 15.71 -24.36 -3.56
C CYS A 198 14.87 -24.47 -2.28
N SER A 199 14.08 -25.54 -2.16
CA SER A 199 13.23 -25.80 -1.00
C SER A 199 13.29 -27.26 -0.60
N TYR A 200 13.27 -27.52 0.70
CA TYR A 200 13.08 -28.84 1.28
C TYR A 200 11.65 -28.95 1.80
N ILE A 201 10.96 -30.01 1.40
CA ILE A 201 9.55 -30.26 1.73
C ILE A 201 9.49 -31.54 2.56
N GLN A 202 9.00 -31.43 3.80
CA GLN A 202 8.77 -32.59 4.64
C GLN A 202 7.51 -33.33 4.20
N HIS A 203 7.52 -34.65 4.31
CA HIS A 203 6.40 -35.52 3.93
C HIS A 203 5.35 -35.59 5.05
N ASP A 204 4.55 -34.53 5.20
CA ASP A 204 3.51 -34.44 6.23
C ASP A 204 2.09 -34.68 5.69
N ASP A 205 1.84 -34.35 4.43
CA ASP A 205 0.53 -34.47 3.76
C ASP A 205 0.73 -35.04 2.34
N GLN A 206 0.20 -36.24 2.10
CA GLN A 206 0.43 -36.99 0.88
C GLN A 206 -0.14 -36.28 -0.37
N GLU A 207 -1.35 -35.73 -0.31
CA GLU A 207 -1.97 -35.12 -1.49
C GLU A 207 -1.33 -33.76 -1.80
N LYS A 208 -1.01 -32.96 -0.78
CA LYS A 208 -0.24 -31.72 -1.00
C LYS A 208 1.13 -31.99 -1.59
N LEU A 209 1.81 -33.04 -1.11
CA LEU A 209 3.10 -33.45 -1.67
C LEU A 209 2.95 -33.90 -3.13
N TRP A 210 1.92 -34.69 -3.44
CA TRP A 210 1.63 -35.13 -4.80
C TRP A 210 1.46 -33.95 -5.75
N ASP A 211 0.59 -33.01 -5.42
CA ASP A 211 0.34 -31.84 -6.27
C ASP A 211 1.59 -31.00 -6.47
N LEU A 212 2.39 -30.79 -5.41
CA LEU A 212 3.63 -30.03 -5.48
C LEU A 212 4.70 -30.71 -6.34
N VAL A 213 4.92 -32.01 -6.17
CA VAL A 213 5.90 -32.77 -6.96
C VAL A 213 5.45 -32.83 -8.42
N LYS A 214 4.15 -33.02 -8.68
CA LYS A 214 3.57 -33.01 -10.02
C LYS A 214 3.72 -31.67 -10.73
N GLU A 215 3.46 -30.56 -10.04
CA GLU A 215 3.68 -29.21 -10.61
C GLU A 215 5.17 -28.97 -10.89
N SER A 216 6.04 -29.43 -10.00
CA SER A 216 7.49 -29.27 -10.12
C SER A 216 8.07 -30.08 -11.28
N ASP A 217 7.65 -31.33 -11.43
CA ASP A 217 8.03 -32.22 -12.54
C ASP A 217 7.55 -31.64 -13.88
N LYS A 218 6.29 -31.18 -13.95
CA LYS A 218 5.75 -30.47 -15.12
C LYS A 218 6.53 -29.21 -15.48
N SER A 219 7.06 -28.51 -14.48
CA SER A 219 7.89 -27.31 -14.65
C SER A 219 9.37 -27.63 -14.93
N LEU A 220 9.71 -28.92 -15.10
CA LEU A 220 11.06 -29.44 -15.32
C LEU A 220 12.06 -29.01 -14.23
N HIS A 221 11.56 -28.78 -13.01
CA HIS A 221 12.39 -28.53 -11.84
C HIS A 221 13.22 -29.76 -11.49
N ILE A 222 14.32 -29.55 -10.76
CA ILE A 222 15.22 -30.65 -10.38
C ILE A 222 14.77 -31.16 -9.02
N ILE A 223 14.56 -32.46 -8.89
CA ILE A 223 13.92 -33.06 -7.71
C ILE A 223 14.76 -34.22 -7.17
N THR A 224 15.02 -34.23 -5.87
CA THR A 224 15.60 -35.36 -5.13
C THR A 224 14.76 -35.70 -3.90
N ALA A 225 14.93 -36.91 -3.39
CA ALA A 225 14.24 -37.39 -2.20
C ALA A 225 15.23 -37.98 -1.20
N SER A 226 15.04 -37.71 0.09
CA SER A 226 15.90 -38.21 1.17
C SER A 226 15.09 -38.98 2.21
N ASN A 227 15.63 -40.10 2.70
CA ASN A 227 14.93 -41.02 3.61
C ASN A 227 15.47 -41.05 5.05
N ALA A 228 16.22 -40.03 5.48
CA ALA A 228 16.88 -39.95 6.79
C ALA A 228 15.91 -40.01 8.00
N LYS A 229 15.70 -41.20 8.59
CA LYS A 229 14.87 -41.39 9.80
C LYS A 229 15.76 -41.82 10.99
N GLN A 230 15.96 -40.88 11.92
CA GLN A 230 16.89 -41.00 13.07
C GLN A 230 16.63 -42.18 14.03
N HIS A 231 15.48 -42.85 13.94
CA HIS A 231 15.06 -43.93 14.86
C HIS A 231 14.89 -45.30 14.20
N LEU A 232 15.25 -45.46 12.93
CA LEU A 232 15.17 -46.74 12.23
C LEU A 232 16.59 -47.27 11.97
N GLU A 233 16.84 -48.51 12.38
CA GLU A 233 18.09 -49.20 12.09
C GLU A 233 18.26 -49.40 10.58
N GLN A 234 19.51 -49.37 10.11
CA GLN A 234 19.87 -49.58 8.70
C GLN A 234 19.22 -50.85 8.11
N HIS A 235 19.11 -51.91 8.93
CA HIS A 235 18.50 -53.18 8.57
C HIS A 235 17.04 -53.07 8.09
N PHE A 236 16.26 -52.10 8.60
CA PHE A 236 14.87 -51.87 8.16
C PHE A 236 14.81 -51.40 6.70
N PHE A 237 15.74 -50.54 6.29
CA PHE A 237 15.79 -50.04 4.92
C PHE A 237 16.34 -51.08 3.95
N GLU A 238 17.36 -51.82 4.37
CA GLU A 238 17.97 -52.89 3.56
C GLU A 238 16.98 -54.01 3.23
N GLN A 239 16.08 -54.36 4.17
CA GLN A 239 15.00 -55.32 3.93
C GLN A 239 14.10 -54.91 2.75
N ASN A 240 13.90 -53.61 2.56
CA ASN A 240 13.07 -53.05 1.48
C ASN A 240 13.89 -52.63 0.24
N GLY A 241 15.21 -52.92 0.22
CA GLY A 241 16.11 -52.57 -0.86
C GLY A 241 16.53 -51.09 -0.90
N LEU A 242 16.21 -50.30 0.13
CA LEU A 242 16.65 -48.91 0.27
C LEU A 242 17.90 -48.82 1.16
N VAL A 243 18.61 -47.71 1.03
CA VAL A 243 19.75 -47.30 1.86
C VAL A 243 19.29 -46.24 2.84
N ASN A 244 19.58 -46.38 4.13
CA ASN A 244 19.27 -45.37 5.16
C ASN A 244 20.13 -44.10 5.00
N ASP A 245 19.62 -42.96 5.44
CA ASP A 245 20.30 -41.65 5.40
C ASP A 245 20.89 -41.31 4.02
N HIS A 246 20.11 -41.59 2.97
CA HIS A 246 20.56 -41.50 1.59
C HIS A 246 19.63 -40.63 0.75
N VAL A 247 20.17 -40.14 -0.35
CA VAL A 247 19.44 -39.27 -1.28
C VAL A 247 19.32 -39.94 -2.64
N TYR A 248 18.13 -39.89 -3.22
CA TYR A 248 17.79 -40.46 -4.52
C TYR A 248 17.35 -39.35 -5.48
N SER A 249 17.67 -39.47 -6.76
CA SER A 249 17.13 -38.60 -7.82
C SER A 249 15.70 -39.01 -8.13
N LEU A 250 14.78 -38.06 -8.31
CA LEU A 250 13.47 -38.34 -8.90
C LEU A 250 13.58 -38.11 -10.41
N ILE A 251 13.38 -39.20 -11.17
CA ILE A 251 13.59 -39.25 -12.62
C ILE A 251 12.29 -38.99 -13.36
N THR A 252 11.18 -39.60 -12.94
CA THR A 252 9.86 -39.33 -13.54
C THR A 252 8.74 -39.51 -12.54
N LEU A 253 7.68 -38.70 -12.69
CA LEU A 253 6.40 -38.90 -12.03
C LEU A 253 5.36 -39.40 -13.03
N ASN A 254 4.60 -40.44 -12.67
CA ASN A 254 3.61 -41.04 -13.57
C ASN A 254 2.24 -41.14 -12.90
N GLN A 255 1.20 -40.66 -13.59
CA GLN A 255 -0.21 -40.84 -13.22
C GLN A 255 -0.93 -41.49 -14.40
N ILE A 256 -1.36 -42.73 -14.22
CA ILE A 256 -1.99 -43.51 -15.29
C ILE A 256 -3.27 -44.18 -14.79
N LYS A 257 -4.24 -44.38 -15.68
CA LYS A 257 -5.46 -45.14 -15.36
C LYS A 257 -5.16 -46.64 -15.39
N HIS A 258 -5.36 -47.32 -14.27
CA HIS A 258 -5.17 -48.76 -14.14
C HIS A 258 -6.43 -49.36 -13.49
N TYR A 259 -7.13 -50.25 -14.20
CA TYR A 259 -8.44 -50.79 -13.78
C TYR A 259 -9.50 -49.73 -13.39
N GLY A 260 -9.47 -48.56 -14.03
CA GLY A 260 -10.40 -47.45 -13.76
C GLY A 260 -9.94 -46.50 -12.65
N GLU A 261 -8.95 -46.87 -11.86
CA GLU A 261 -8.39 -46.06 -10.78
C GLU A 261 -7.11 -45.32 -11.21
N ASP A 262 -6.76 -44.25 -10.49
CA ASP A 262 -5.50 -43.52 -10.70
C ASP A 262 -4.35 -44.26 -10.03
N LEU A 263 -3.45 -44.81 -10.83
CA LEU A 263 -2.18 -45.36 -10.37
C LEU A 263 -1.10 -44.28 -10.45
N ARG A 264 -0.55 -43.94 -9.28
CA ARG A 264 0.50 -42.93 -9.09
C ARG A 264 1.83 -43.61 -8.77
N LEU A 265 2.80 -43.50 -9.68
CA LEU A 265 4.13 -44.10 -9.53
C LEU A 265 5.22 -43.03 -9.64
N VAL A 266 6.29 -43.21 -8.87
CA VAL A 266 7.54 -42.46 -9.01
C VAL A 266 8.64 -43.39 -9.53
N ASN A 267 9.50 -42.88 -10.40
CA ASN A 267 10.77 -43.50 -10.76
C ASN A 267 11.89 -42.75 -10.04
N LEU A 268 12.63 -43.45 -9.19
CA LEU A 268 13.76 -42.93 -8.44
C LEU A 268 15.04 -43.59 -8.89
N ARG A 269 16.17 -42.89 -8.72
CA ARG A 269 17.50 -43.43 -8.97
C ARG A 269 18.38 -43.36 -7.73
N ASN A 270 18.96 -44.50 -7.36
CA ASN A 270 20.04 -44.57 -6.38
C ASN A 270 21.37 -44.14 -7.03
N PRO A 271 22.07 -43.09 -6.53
CA PRO A 271 23.36 -42.65 -7.07
C PRO A 271 24.48 -43.69 -6.95
N TRP A 272 24.29 -44.78 -6.19
CA TRP A 272 25.22 -45.91 -6.17
C TRP A 272 25.17 -46.75 -7.44
N GLY A 273 24.17 -46.56 -8.30
CA GLY A 273 23.95 -47.37 -9.50
C GLY A 273 23.54 -48.81 -9.20
N LYS A 274 23.11 -49.11 -7.98
CA LYS A 274 22.68 -50.44 -7.51
C LYS A 274 21.80 -50.28 -6.26
N GLN A 275 21.34 -51.41 -5.72
CA GLN A 275 20.48 -51.47 -4.53
C GLN A 275 19.18 -50.68 -4.74
N GLU A 276 18.22 -51.40 -5.31
CA GLU A 276 16.93 -50.92 -5.79
C GLU A 276 15.82 -51.40 -4.86
N TRP A 277 14.72 -50.64 -4.81
CA TRP A 277 13.50 -51.00 -4.10
C TRP A 277 13.02 -52.41 -4.46
N ASN A 278 12.68 -53.22 -3.45
CA ASN A 278 12.19 -54.59 -3.63
C ASN A 278 10.72 -54.79 -3.20
N GLY A 279 10.02 -53.71 -2.77
CA GLY A 279 8.61 -53.74 -2.38
C GLY A 279 7.63 -53.60 -3.55
N SER A 280 6.47 -52.99 -3.30
CA SER A 280 5.42 -52.85 -4.32
C SER A 280 5.89 -52.04 -5.54
N TRP A 281 5.64 -52.55 -6.74
CA TRP A 281 6.12 -51.99 -8.01
C TRP A 281 7.64 -52.04 -8.22
N SER A 282 8.36 -52.81 -7.42
CA SER A 282 9.75 -53.17 -7.71
C SER A 282 9.89 -53.92 -9.03
N LYS A 283 11.13 -54.06 -9.51
CA LYS A 283 11.43 -54.67 -10.82
C LYS A 283 10.87 -56.10 -10.98
N PHE A 284 10.74 -56.84 -9.89
CA PHE A 284 10.27 -58.23 -9.90
C PHE A 284 8.83 -58.41 -9.39
N ASP A 285 8.10 -57.31 -9.13
CA ASP A 285 6.71 -57.39 -8.68
C ASP A 285 5.80 -57.95 -9.78
N LYS A 286 4.92 -58.88 -9.42
CA LYS A 286 3.95 -59.51 -10.32
C LYS A 286 2.83 -58.56 -10.76
N LYS A 287 2.70 -57.38 -10.14
CA LYS A 287 1.76 -56.32 -10.54
C LYS A 287 2.07 -55.73 -11.92
N TRP A 288 3.29 -55.87 -12.41
CA TRP A 288 3.67 -55.41 -13.74
C TRP A 288 2.98 -56.22 -14.84
N THR A 289 2.21 -55.54 -15.69
CA THR A 289 1.71 -56.11 -16.95
C THR A 289 2.62 -55.69 -18.11
N PRO A 290 2.71 -56.46 -19.21
CA PRO A 290 3.50 -56.07 -20.38
C PRO A 290 3.08 -54.70 -20.95
N GLN A 291 1.80 -54.36 -20.86
CA GLN A 291 1.28 -53.05 -21.27
C GLN A 291 1.82 -51.92 -20.40
N LEU A 292 1.76 -52.07 -19.07
CA LEU A 292 2.29 -51.07 -18.14
C LEU A 292 3.80 -50.90 -18.29
N GLN A 293 4.53 -52.01 -18.42
CA GLN A 293 5.97 -51.99 -18.64
C GLN A 293 6.35 -51.21 -19.90
N LYS A 294 5.63 -51.45 -21.00
CA LYS A 294 5.83 -50.71 -22.26
C LYS A 294 5.48 -49.23 -22.10
N GLN A 295 4.34 -48.90 -21.48
CA GLN A 295 3.88 -47.53 -21.29
C GLN A 295 4.83 -46.68 -20.44
N LEU A 296 5.43 -47.29 -19.41
CA LEU A 296 6.32 -46.60 -18.47
C LEU A 296 7.80 -46.72 -18.83
N GLY A 297 8.12 -47.30 -19.99
CA GLY A 297 9.51 -47.43 -20.44
C GLY A 297 10.36 -48.34 -19.55
N PHE A 298 9.76 -49.32 -18.90
CA PHE A 298 10.40 -50.20 -17.92
C PHE A 298 11.68 -50.88 -18.44
N GLN A 299 11.70 -51.24 -19.73
CA GLN A 299 12.86 -51.85 -20.39
C GLN A 299 14.07 -50.91 -20.53
N PHE A 300 13.87 -49.60 -20.33
CA PHE A 300 14.91 -48.57 -20.42
C PHE A 300 15.42 -48.11 -19.04
N LEU A 301 14.96 -48.74 -17.96
CA LEU A 301 15.47 -48.46 -16.61
C LEU A 301 16.97 -48.70 -16.57
N LYS A 302 17.69 -47.70 -16.07
CA LYS A 302 19.14 -47.77 -15.89
C LYS A 302 19.46 -48.40 -14.54
N GLU A 303 20.68 -48.88 -14.39
CA GLU A 303 21.15 -49.42 -13.10
C GLU A 303 20.92 -48.44 -11.94
N GLY A 304 20.28 -48.93 -10.87
CA GLY A 304 19.90 -48.15 -9.71
C GLY A 304 18.57 -47.39 -9.85
N GLU A 305 17.91 -47.44 -11.02
CA GLU A 305 16.56 -46.87 -11.22
C GLU A 305 15.48 -47.89 -10.88
N PHE A 306 14.44 -47.44 -10.17
CA PHE A 306 13.33 -48.28 -9.77
C PHE A 306 12.03 -47.48 -9.65
N PHE A 307 10.92 -48.17 -9.89
CA PHE A 307 9.59 -47.65 -9.63
C PHE A 307 9.14 -48.01 -8.21
N MET A 308 8.30 -47.14 -7.63
CA MET A 308 7.52 -47.43 -6.43
C MET A 308 6.19 -46.68 -6.47
N SER A 309 5.22 -47.11 -5.66
CA SER A 309 3.98 -46.35 -5.51
C SER A 309 4.23 -45.00 -4.85
N PHE A 310 3.40 -43.99 -5.16
CA PHE A 310 3.53 -42.70 -4.48
C PHE A 310 3.22 -42.78 -2.98
N PHE A 311 2.38 -43.72 -2.56
CA PHE A 311 2.16 -44.02 -1.14
C PHE A 311 3.43 -44.54 -0.46
N ASP A 312 4.13 -45.48 -1.10
CA ASP A 312 5.42 -45.97 -0.59
C ASP A 312 6.46 -44.85 -0.58
N TYR A 313 6.48 -43.99 -1.61
CA TYR A 313 7.34 -42.81 -1.63
C TYR A 313 7.12 -41.91 -0.41
N PHE A 314 5.87 -41.53 -0.14
CA PHE A 314 5.49 -40.71 1.01
C PHE A 314 5.85 -41.36 2.36
N THR A 315 5.67 -42.68 2.47
CA THR A 315 5.91 -43.39 3.73
C THR A 315 7.36 -43.74 3.96
N GLN A 316 8.15 -44.03 2.92
CA GLN A 316 9.55 -44.45 3.06
C GLN A 316 10.52 -43.26 3.13
N PHE A 317 10.20 -42.15 2.46
CA PHE A 317 11.05 -40.96 2.46
C PHE A 317 10.63 -39.98 3.55
N ARG A 318 11.56 -39.12 3.98
CA ARG A 318 11.29 -38.07 4.98
C ARG A 318 10.96 -36.74 4.31
N GLY A 319 11.56 -36.47 3.16
CA GLY A 319 11.36 -35.21 2.46
C GLY A 319 11.88 -35.21 1.03
N THR A 320 11.42 -34.19 0.31
CA THR A 320 11.75 -33.92 -1.09
C THR A 320 12.48 -32.58 -1.19
N SER A 321 13.62 -32.55 -1.86
CA SER A 321 14.29 -31.30 -2.22
C SER A 321 13.92 -30.92 -3.66
N ILE A 322 13.50 -29.68 -3.86
CA ILE A 322 13.08 -29.14 -5.16
C ILE A 322 13.94 -27.91 -5.46
N CYS A 323 14.62 -27.93 -6.59
CA CYS A 323 15.29 -26.78 -7.18
C CYS A 323 14.43 -26.23 -8.31
N LYS A 324 13.95 -24.99 -8.14
CA LYS A 324 13.07 -24.30 -9.09
C LYS A 324 13.84 -23.75 -10.29
N TYR A 325 14.69 -24.58 -10.87
CA TYR A 325 15.46 -24.25 -12.06
C TYR A 325 14.53 -24.03 -13.25
N ASN A 326 14.78 -22.97 -14.00
CA ASN A 326 14.09 -22.63 -15.22
C ASN A 326 15.07 -21.97 -16.20
N GLU A 327 15.20 -22.54 -17.39
CA GLU A 327 16.17 -22.11 -18.40
C GLU A 327 15.87 -20.71 -18.95
N SER A 328 14.61 -20.26 -18.89
CA SER A 328 14.22 -18.91 -19.32
C SER A 328 14.50 -17.84 -18.26
N PHE A 329 14.82 -18.23 -17.03
CA PHE A 329 14.99 -17.28 -15.94
C PHE A 329 16.37 -16.67 -15.98
N GLN A 330 16.39 -15.35 -15.83
CA GLN A 330 17.58 -14.55 -15.70
C GLN A 330 17.89 -14.30 -14.22
N ARG A 331 19.18 -14.28 -13.92
CA ARG A 331 19.67 -14.03 -12.57
C ARG A 331 20.45 -12.72 -12.52
N TYR A 332 20.15 -11.89 -11.53
CA TYR A 332 20.96 -10.74 -11.14
C TYR A 332 21.25 -10.83 -9.65
N SER A 333 22.44 -10.42 -9.22
CA SER A 333 22.76 -10.36 -7.79
C SER A 333 23.51 -9.09 -7.45
N ILE A 334 23.29 -8.61 -6.23
CA ILE A 334 24.00 -7.47 -5.64
C ILE A 334 24.54 -7.87 -4.27
N LYS A 335 25.84 -7.70 -4.10
CA LYS A 335 26.52 -7.87 -2.82
C LYS A 335 26.42 -6.57 -2.02
N PHE A 336 26.11 -6.65 -0.73
CA PHE A 336 25.96 -5.50 0.15
C PHE A 336 26.25 -5.85 1.61
N SER A 337 26.79 -4.90 2.36
CA SER A 337 26.91 -5.03 3.82
C SER A 337 25.76 -4.24 4.48
N PRO A 338 24.91 -4.88 5.31
CA PRO A 338 23.84 -4.18 5.99
C PRO A 338 24.40 -3.27 7.08
N PRO A 339 23.84 -2.06 7.31
CA PRO A 339 24.17 -1.27 8.47
C PRO A 339 23.69 -1.98 9.76
N SER A 340 24.43 -1.86 10.85
CA SER A 340 24.12 -2.53 12.13
C SER A 340 22.77 -2.15 12.77
N ALA A 341 22.11 -1.08 12.30
CA ALA A 341 20.88 -0.54 12.90
C ALA A 341 19.79 -0.08 11.90
N PHE A 342 19.98 -0.27 10.59
CA PHE A 342 19.07 0.30 9.57
C PHE A 342 18.56 -0.74 8.56
N ILE A 343 17.34 -0.51 8.06
CA ILE A 343 16.75 -1.26 6.95
C ILE A 343 17.62 -1.04 5.71
N THR A 344 17.97 -2.11 5.00
CA THR A 344 18.53 -2.00 3.65
C THR A 344 17.42 -2.18 2.63
N MET A 345 17.28 -1.19 1.74
CA MET A 345 16.21 -1.16 0.75
C MET A 345 16.76 -1.36 -0.66
N PHE A 346 15.97 -2.04 -1.49
CA PHE A 346 16.29 -2.28 -2.90
C PHE A 346 15.08 -1.93 -3.76
N GLU A 347 15.33 -1.27 -4.88
CA GLU A 347 14.35 -1.03 -5.94
C GLU A 347 14.71 -1.81 -7.20
N PHE A 348 13.70 -2.11 -8.01
CA PHE A 348 13.85 -2.67 -9.35
C PHE A 348 12.66 -2.26 -10.21
N ASP A 349 12.90 -2.10 -11.51
CA ASP A 349 11.87 -1.71 -12.47
C ASP A 349 11.25 -2.94 -13.13
N ILE A 350 9.92 -2.96 -13.22
CA ILE A 350 9.18 -3.92 -14.05
C ILE A 350 8.79 -3.20 -15.35
N PRO A 351 9.22 -3.68 -16.53
CA PRO A 351 8.89 -3.04 -17.80
C PRO A 351 7.37 -2.90 -18.03
N ALA A 352 6.95 -1.74 -18.55
CA ALA A 352 5.55 -1.47 -18.86
C ALA A 352 4.97 -2.49 -19.87
N GLY A 353 3.73 -2.93 -19.66
CA GLY A 353 3.05 -3.93 -20.49
C GLY A 353 3.27 -5.39 -20.07
N MET A 354 4.11 -5.65 -19.06
CA MET A 354 4.23 -6.98 -18.44
C MET A 354 3.13 -7.17 -17.39
N HIS A 355 2.12 -7.97 -17.71
CA HIS A 355 1.00 -8.22 -16.77
C HIS A 355 1.29 -9.32 -15.73
N GLN A 356 2.25 -10.20 -15.98
CA GLN A 356 2.68 -11.24 -15.04
C GLN A 356 4.19 -11.49 -15.15
N VAL A 357 4.93 -11.20 -14.08
CA VAL A 357 6.37 -11.51 -13.97
C VAL A 357 6.54 -12.42 -12.76
N LYS A 358 7.05 -13.64 -12.98
CA LYS A 358 7.38 -14.56 -11.89
C LYS A 358 8.81 -14.32 -11.45
N THR A 359 8.97 -13.85 -10.21
CA THR A 359 10.27 -13.50 -9.63
C THR A 359 10.45 -14.17 -8.29
N HIS A 360 11.63 -14.73 -8.08
CA HIS A 360 12.12 -15.16 -6.78
C HIS A 360 13.23 -14.23 -6.32
N LEU A 361 13.15 -13.76 -5.08
CA LEU A 361 14.23 -13.03 -4.41
C LEU A 361 14.88 -13.98 -3.41
N ILE A 362 16.20 -14.09 -3.46
CA ILE A 362 16.98 -15.01 -2.63
C ILE A 362 18.04 -14.19 -1.91
N LEU A 363 18.05 -14.29 -0.57
CA LEU A 363 19.07 -13.67 0.25
C LEU A 363 20.09 -14.72 0.68
N TYR A 364 21.35 -14.51 0.34
CA TYR A 364 22.47 -15.34 0.74
C TYR A 364 23.28 -14.62 1.81
N GLN A 365 23.70 -15.37 2.82
CA GLN A 365 24.72 -14.93 3.77
C GLN A 365 26.08 -15.44 3.31
N THR A 366 27.08 -14.57 3.19
CA THR A 366 28.44 -15.04 2.88
C THR A 366 29.04 -15.65 4.14
N TYR A 367 29.34 -16.94 4.13
CA TYR A 367 30.09 -17.58 5.22
C TYR A 367 31.59 -17.45 4.91
N GLU A 368 32.32 -16.68 5.70
CA GLU A 368 33.76 -16.90 5.89
C GLU A 368 33.89 -17.86 7.07
N ARG A 369 34.57 -19.00 6.90
CA ARG A 369 34.90 -19.88 8.03
C ARG A 369 35.99 -19.19 8.84
N ILE A 370 35.59 -18.29 9.72
CA ILE A 370 36.45 -17.79 10.80
C ILE A 370 36.47 -18.91 11.84
N GLU A 371 37.65 -19.42 12.18
CA GLU A 371 37.83 -20.18 13.43
C GLU A 371 37.21 -19.36 14.54
N ALA A 372 36.14 -19.86 15.16
CA ALA A 372 35.22 -19.05 15.93
C ALA A 372 35.91 -18.32 17.10
N ASP A 373 36.34 -17.08 16.85
CA ASP A 373 36.44 -16.06 17.89
C ASP A 373 35.06 -15.41 18.00
N TRP A 374 34.24 -15.99 18.88
CA TRP A 374 32.88 -15.55 19.18
C TRP A 374 32.80 -14.08 19.70
N LYS A 375 33.94 -13.37 19.78
CA LYS A 375 34.03 -11.97 20.19
C LYS A 375 34.04 -10.97 19.02
N GLN A 376 34.18 -11.39 17.76
CA GLN A 376 34.11 -10.47 16.63
C GLN A 376 32.70 -10.45 16.01
N GLN A 377 31.93 -9.40 16.35
CA GLN A 377 30.66 -9.05 15.69
C GLN A 377 30.89 -8.37 14.33
N SER A 378 31.67 -8.97 13.43
CA SER A 378 31.80 -8.45 12.07
C SER A 378 30.60 -8.90 11.23
N PHE A 379 29.76 -7.96 10.83
CA PHE A 379 28.65 -8.22 9.90
C PHE A 379 29.21 -8.67 8.55
N HIS A 380 29.00 -9.95 8.21
CA HIS A 380 29.38 -10.49 6.90
C HIS A 380 28.58 -9.83 5.78
N ASP A 381 29.17 -9.76 4.59
CA ASP A 381 28.46 -9.34 3.40
C ASP A 381 27.26 -10.26 3.12
N LEU A 382 26.20 -9.68 2.59
CA LEU A 382 25.02 -10.39 2.09
C LEU A 382 24.97 -10.27 0.58
N VAL A 383 24.37 -11.26 -0.07
CA VAL A 383 24.07 -11.18 -1.51
C VAL A 383 22.57 -11.32 -1.69
N LEU A 384 21.94 -10.30 -2.25
CA LEU A 384 20.55 -10.38 -2.68
C LEU A 384 20.55 -10.72 -4.17
N ALA A 385 19.86 -11.80 -4.54
CA ALA A 385 19.71 -12.21 -5.93
C ALA A 385 18.24 -12.20 -6.36
N SER A 386 17.99 -11.78 -7.59
CA SER A 386 16.73 -11.99 -8.30
C SER A 386 16.89 -13.16 -9.27
N TYR A 387 15.85 -13.98 -9.35
CA TYR A 387 15.72 -15.07 -10.31
C TYR A 387 14.33 -14.94 -10.96
N SER A 388 14.28 -14.44 -12.19
CA SER A 388 13.05 -13.95 -12.81
C SER A 388 12.98 -14.25 -14.30
N THR A 389 11.78 -14.33 -14.87
CA THR A 389 11.56 -14.44 -16.32
C THR A 389 12.10 -13.25 -17.13
N ILE A 390 12.47 -12.15 -16.46
CA ILE A 390 13.06 -10.96 -17.07
C ILE A 390 14.31 -10.52 -16.33
N GLN A 391 15.12 -9.68 -16.96
CA GLN A 391 16.26 -9.07 -16.27
C GLN A 391 15.78 -8.07 -15.21
N LEU A 392 15.86 -8.44 -13.94
CA LEU A 392 15.56 -7.53 -12.82
C LEU A 392 16.83 -7.06 -12.15
N LYS A 393 17.32 -5.89 -12.56
CA LYS A 393 18.47 -5.24 -11.94
C LYS A 393 18.03 -4.63 -10.60
N LEU A 394 18.62 -5.15 -9.52
CA LEU A 394 18.40 -4.63 -8.17
C LEU A 394 19.32 -3.44 -7.94
N LYS A 395 18.74 -2.33 -7.47
CA LYS A 395 19.46 -1.12 -7.07
C LYS A 395 19.26 -0.88 -5.59
N LYS A 396 20.35 -0.83 -4.83
CA LYS A 396 20.31 -0.42 -3.42
C LYS A 396 19.92 1.06 -3.36
N ILE A 397 18.95 1.39 -2.53
CA ILE A 397 18.51 2.77 -2.29
C ILE A 397 18.75 3.17 -0.85
N THR A 398 18.96 4.47 -0.64
CA THR A 398 19.15 5.05 0.69
C THR A 398 17.80 5.18 1.37
N TYR A 399 17.76 4.84 2.66
CA TYR A 399 16.64 5.15 3.52
C TYR A 399 16.56 6.67 3.70
N ASN A 400 15.54 7.29 3.11
CA ASN A 400 15.19 8.68 3.36
C ASN A 400 13.94 8.73 4.25
N ASP A 401 13.85 9.73 5.12
CA ASP A 401 12.65 9.99 5.94
C ASP A 401 11.41 10.08 5.03
N GLY A 402 10.48 9.13 5.16
CA GLY A 402 9.26 9.03 4.36
C GLY A 402 9.15 7.79 3.46
N THR A 403 10.26 7.12 3.13
CA THR A 403 10.24 5.99 2.17
C THR A 403 9.49 4.78 2.73
N LEU A 404 9.76 4.44 4.00
CA LEU A 404 9.04 3.37 4.70
C LEU A 404 7.55 3.69 4.81
N GLN A 405 7.20 4.93 5.15
CA GLN A 405 5.81 5.40 5.19
C GLN A 405 5.13 5.23 3.83
N ALA A 406 5.79 5.60 2.72
CA ALA A 406 5.23 5.46 1.39
C ALA A 406 4.97 4.00 1.00
N ILE A 407 5.90 3.08 1.30
CA ILE A 407 5.72 1.64 1.08
C ILE A 407 4.56 1.11 1.92
N LEU A 408 4.56 1.41 3.21
CA LEU A 408 3.51 0.95 4.11
C LEU A 408 2.14 1.55 3.74
N LYS A 409 2.06 2.79 3.24
CA LYS A 409 0.82 3.37 2.69
C LYS A 409 0.33 2.59 1.47
N SER A 410 1.21 2.23 0.54
CA SER A 410 0.86 1.41 -0.62
C SER A 410 0.34 0.03 -0.20
N CYS A 411 1.02 -0.63 0.73
CA CYS A 411 0.59 -1.93 1.27
C CYS A 411 -0.76 -1.82 2.00
N ALA A 412 -0.91 -0.80 2.84
CA ALA A 412 -2.12 -0.55 3.61
C ALA A 412 -3.34 -0.31 2.71
N PHE A 413 -3.16 0.47 1.63
CA PHE A 413 -4.24 0.74 0.68
C PHE A 413 -4.72 -0.54 -0.01
N GLN A 414 -3.85 -1.52 -0.25
CA GLN A 414 -4.20 -2.78 -0.93
C GLN A 414 -4.81 -3.84 0.00
N LYS A 415 -4.82 -3.63 1.33
CA LYS A 415 -5.41 -4.58 2.28
C LYS A 415 -6.91 -4.76 2.05
N SER A 416 -7.35 -6.02 2.06
CA SER A 416 -8.76 -6.41 1.98
C SER A 416 -9.52 -6.17 3.29
N GLN A 417 -8.86 -6.34 4.44
CA GLN A 417 -9.44 -6.08 5.75
C GLN A 417 -9.45 -4.58 6.02
N ARG A 418 -10.62 -3.95 5.83
CA ARG A 418 -10.84 -2.52 6.03
C ARG A 418 -12.01 -2.31 6.99
N LYS A 419 -11.90 -1.30 7.86
CA LYS A 419 -12.99 -0.84 8.71
C LYS A 419 -13.45 0.52 8.20
N TYR A 420 -14.60 0.54 7.53
CA TYR A 420 -15.20 1.77 7.03
C TYR A 420 -15.80 2.60 8.16
N TYR A 421 -15.81 3.92 8.00
CA TYR A 421 -16.46 4.80 8.96
C TYR A 421 -17.97 4.74 8.81
N THR A 422 -18.68 4.92 9.93
CA THR A 422 -20.15 4.94 9.99
C THR A 422 -20.72 6.35 10.12
N TYR A 423 -19.88 7.38 9.99
CA TYR A 423 -20.29 8.77 10.09
C TYR A 423 -20.79 9.27 8.74
N ALA A 424 -21.93 9.97 8.74
CA ALA A 424 -22.52 10.52 7.52
C ALA A 424 -21.55 11.50 6.82
N GLY A 425 -21.36 11.32 5.52
CA GLY A 425 -20.47 12.12 4.68
C GLY A 425 -19.05 11.56 4.56
N ILE A 426 -18.68 10.50 5.28
CA ILE A 426 -17.34 9.87 5.18
C ILE A 426 -17.40 8.34 5.09
N GLU A 427 -18.55 7.76 4.73
CA GLU A 427 -18.78 6.31 4.69
C GLU A 427 -17.89 5.58 3.67
N THR A 428 -17.37 6.30 2.67
CA THR A 428 -16.40 5.79 1.68
C THR A 428 -14.98 5.70 2.24
N SER A 429 -14.68 6.44 3.30
CA SER A 429 -13.39 6.46 3.98
C SER A 429 -13.23 5.24 4.88
N PHE A 430 -11.99 4.80 5.11
CA PHE A 430 -11.71 3.62 5.92
C PHE A 430 -10.40 3.72 6.70
N GLN A 431 -10.31 2.93 7.75
CA GLN A 431 -9.07 2.63 8.46
C GLN A 431 -8.70 1.16 8.30
N THR A 432 -7.40 0.86 8.33
CA THR A 432 -6.89 -0.50 8.45
C THR A 432 -5.62 -0.49 9.28
N MET A 433 -5.34 -1.59 9.95
CA MET A 433 -4.16 -1.77 10.77
C MET A 433 -3.56 -3.13 10.44
N ASP A 434 -2.24 -3.16 10.28
CA ASP A 434 -1.51 -4.41 10.14
C ASP A 434 -0.31 -4.38 11.05
N LEU A 435 -0.24 -5.41 11.87
CA LEU A 435 0.86 -5.68 12.76
C LEU A 435 1.36 -7.00 12.23
N ASN A 436 2.49 -7.00 11.53
CA ASN A 436 2.96 -8.17 10.81
C ASN A 436 3.13 -9.36 11.78
N ASP A 437 2.13 -10.22 11.88
CA ASP A 437 2.20 -11.54 12.54
C ASP A 437 3.18 -12.50 11.81
N SER A 438 3.86 -12.00 10.78
CA SER A 438 4.80 -12.70 9.91
C SER A 438 6.28 -12.50 10.30
N GLY A 439 6.57 -11.82 11.42
CA GLY A 439 7.94 -11.59 11.90
C GLY A 439 8.64 -10.39 11.25
N ALA A 440 7.89 -9.41 10.74
CA ALA A 440 8.47 -8.15 10.28
C ALA A 440 8.59 -7.13 11.41
N ASP A 441 9.68 -6.37 11.44
CA ASP A 441 9.98 -5.38 12.48
C ASP A 441 9.03 -4.17 12.50
N TYR A 442 8.15 -4.02 11.50
CA TYR A 442 7.33 -2.83 11.31
C TYR A 442 5.86 -3.18 10.99
N GLY A 443 4.95 -2.43 11.61
CA GLY A 443 3.51 -2.41 11.36
C GLY A 443 2.99 -0.99 11.12
N PHE A 444 1.69 -0.86 10.86
CA PHE A 444 1.06 0.43 10.61
C PHE A 444 -0.38 0.52 11.10
N TYR A 445 -0.81 1.73 11.44
CA TYR A 445 -2.21 2.14 11.49
C TYR A 445 -2.44 3.15 10.36
N TYR A 446 -3.37 2.87 9.46
CA TYR A 446 -3.58 3.63 8.23
C TYR A 446 -5.02 4.15 8.16
N ILE A 447 -5.15 5.41 7.73
CA ILE A 447 -6.42 6.11 7.54
C ILE A 447 -6.47 6.63 6.10
N HIS A 448 -7.55 6.34 5.39
CA HIS A 448 -7.80 6.84 4.05
C HIS A 448 -9.11 7.62 3.99
N ASN A 449 -9.04 8.82 3.42
CA ASN A 449 -10.19 9.68 3.22
C ASN A 449 -10.58 9.73 1.74
N ASP A 450 -11.67 9.03 1.39
CA ASP A 450 -12.26 9.00 0.04
C ASP A 450 -13.57 9.80 -0.01
N SER A 451 -13.73 10.74 0.92
CA SER A 451 -14.87 11.66 0.97
C SER A 451 -14.52 13.04 0.44
N ASP A 452 -15.53 13.92 0.36
CA ASP A 452 -15.40 15.31 -0.03
C ASP A 452 -15.11 16.26 1.14
N VAL A 453 -15.00 15.75 2.37
CA VAL A 453 -14.78 16.53 3.59
C VAL A 453 -13.49 16.14 4.30
N ALA A 454 -12.85 17.10 4.96
CA ALA A 454 -11.73 16.79 5.85
C ALA A 454 -12.27 16.27 7.19
N PHE A 455 -11.53 15.38 7.85
CA PHE A 455 -11.81 15.01 9.22
C PHE A 455 -10.52 14.89 10.04
N ARG A 456 -10.69 15.00 11.35
CA ARG A 456 -9.65 14.84 12.35
C ARG A 456 -9.98 13.62 13.20
N GLU A 457 -9.02 12.73 13.37
CA GLU A 457 -9.16 11.56 14.22
C GLU A 457 -8.10 11.57 15.32
N MET A 458 -8.56 11.37 16.55
CA MET A 458 -7.70 11.14 17.71
C MET A 458 -7.63 9.64 17.94
N ILE A 459 -6.42 9.08 17.86
CA ILE A 459 -6.15 7.65 18.04
C ILE A 459 -5.41 7.47 19.36
N THR A 460 -5.93 6.61 20.23
CA THR A 460 -5.33 6.24 21.50
C THR A 460 -4.96 4.76 21.47
N PHE A 461 -3.68 4.47 21.66
CA PHE A 461 -3.14 3.12 21.84
C PHE A 461 -3.30 2.72 23.32
N VAL A 462 -4.50 2.26 23.68
CA VAL A 462 -4.83 1.78 25.05
C VAL A 462 -3.94 0.62 25.49
N GLN A 463 -3.42 -0.16 24.54
CA GLN A 463 -2.34 -1.11 24.78
C GLN A 463 -1.30 -1.00 23.65
N LEU A 464 -0.02 -0.90 24.00
CA LEU A 464 1.11 -0.77 23.06
C LEU A 464 2.35 -1.49 23.63
N GLN A 465 2.19 -2.75 24.00
CA GLN A 465 3.27 -3.57 24.56
C GLN A 465 4.10 -4.19 23.42
N GLY A 466 5.42 -4.13 23.52
CA GLY A 466 6.31 -4.69 22.48
C GLY A 466 6.37 -3.85 21.20
N TYR A 467 5.88 -2.61 21.22
CA TYR A 467 5.94 -1.71 20.07
C TYR A 467 6.25 -0.27 20.49
N LYS A 468 6.79 0.52 19.56
CA LYS A 468 6.87 1.98 19.66
C LYS A 468 6.41 2.66 18.38
N LEU A 469 5.81 3.83 18.49
CA LEU A 469 5.49 4.67 17.33
C LEU A 469 6.78 5.32 16.80
N LEU A 470 6.88 5.46 15.47
CA LEU A 470 7.97 6.20 14.83
C LEU A 470 7.54 7.65 14.56
N PRO A 471 8.50 8.60 14.54
CA PRO A 471 8.26 9.98 14.16
C PRO A 471 7.45 10.11 12.85
N PRO A 472 6.56 11.12 12.75
CA PRO A 472 6.36 12.22 13.71
C PRO A 472 5.54 11.84 14.95
N HIS A 473 5.02 10.61 15.02
CA HIS A 473 4.19 10.16 16.13
C HIS A 473 5.03 9.61 17.28
N SER A 474 4.56 9.77 18.51
CA SER A 474 5.22 9.25 19.71
C SER A 474 4.22 9.05 20.85
N GLY A 475 4.61 8.31 21.89
CA GLY A 475 3.75 8.04 23.02
C GLY A 475 2.59 7.08 22.69
N PHE A 476 1.45 7.30 23.34
CA PHE A 476 0.27 6.42 23.28
C PHE A 476 -0.95 7.08 22.63
N MET A 477 -0.83 8.32 22.17
CA MET A 477 -1.93 9.07 21.58
C MET A 477 -1.41 9.91 20.42
N THR A 478 -2.18 9.95 19.34
CA THR A 478 -1.84 10.78 18.19
C THR A 478 -3.08 11.37 17.53
N GLU A 479 -2.92 12.56 16.98
CA GLU A 479 -3.93 13.24 16.16
C GLU A 479 -3.55 13.10 14.68
N CYS A 480 -4.53 12.78 13.83
CA CYS A 480 -4.38 12.74 12.39
C CYS A 480 -5.48 13.59 11.74
N THR A 481 -5.10 14.60 10.95
CA THR A 481 -6.05 15.36 10.11
C THR A 481 -5.93 14.89 8.66
N VAL A 482 -7.00 14.33 8.11
CA VAL A 482 -7.00 13.69 6.79
C VAL A 482 -7.90 14.47 5.84
N ARG A 483 -7.31 15.06 4.79
CA ARG A 483 -8.01 15.86 3.78
C ARG A 483 -8.72 14.97 2.74
N PRO A 484 -9.71 15.50 2.00
CA PRO A 484 -10.33 14.80 0.87
C PRO A 484 -9.28 14.21 -0.10
N GLY A 485 -9.45 12.95 -0.46
CA GLY A 485 -8.56 12.23 -1.39
C GLY A 485 -7.16 11.93 -0.84
N SER A 486 -6.92 12.10 0.47
CA SER A 486 -5.61 11.90 1.09
C SER A 486 -5.60 10.76 2.10
N SER A 487 -4.43 10.49 2.68
CA SER A 487 -4.25 9.40 3.65
C SER A 487 -3.16 9.70 4.67
N GLU A 488 -3.35 9.21 5.89
CA GLU A 488 -2.39 9.27 6.98
C GLU A 488 -1.94 7.87 7.42
N ILE A 489 -0.69 7.78 7.90
CA ILE A 489 -0.13 6.52 8.39
C ILE A 489 0.68 6.74 9.66
N ILE A 490 0.43 5.92 10.66
CA ILE A 490 1.22 5.83 11.88
C ILE A 490 2.03 4.55 11.78
N VAL A 491 3.36 4.67 11.83
CA VAL A 491 4.26 3.51 11.72
C VAL A 491 4.62 3.02 13.12
N LEU A 492 4.48 1.71 13.32
CA LEU A 492 4.84 1.01 14.55
C LEU A 492 6.10 0.19 14.31
N LYS A 493 7.07 0.26 15.22
CA LYS A 493 8.25 -0.60 15.25
C LYS A 493 8.11 -1.62 16.37
N HIS A 494 8.23 -2.90 16.05
CA HIS A 494 8.29 -3.99 17.03
C HIS A 494 9.56 -3.89 17.88
N LEU A 495 9.41 -4.20 19.16
CA LEU A 495 10.47 -4.30 20.16
C LEU A 495 10.57 -5.77 20.55
N ASP A 496 11.76 -6.23 20.93
CA ASP A 496 11.98 -7.64 21.28
C ASP A 496 10.96 -8.14 22.33
N GLY A 497 10.40 -9.32 22.08
CA GLY A 497 9.43 -9.97 22.96
C GLY A 497 8.04 -10.15 22.35
N TYR A 498 7.06 -10.41 23.21
CA TYR A 498 5.66 -10.58 22.81
C TYR A 498 4.98 -9.21 22.69
N GLY A 499 4.37 -8.95 21.53
CA GLY A 499 3.71 -7.69 21.22
C GLY A 499 2.19 -7.77 21.36
N GLN A 500 1.57 -6.78 22.02
CA GLN A 500 0.11 -6.60 22.07
C GLN A 500 -0.27 -5.14 21.82
N ILE A 501 -1.27 -4.93 20.96
CA ILE A 501 -1.77 -3.60 20.62
C ILE A 501 -3.29 -3.58 20.68
N GLN A 502 -3.83 -2.54 21.30
CA GLN A 502 -5.25 -2.23 21.27
C GLN A 502 -5.41 -0.72 21.10
N THR A 503 -6.31 -0.32 20.20
CA THR A 503 -6.55 1.09 19.86
C THR A 503 -8.01 1.46 20.06
N THR A 504 -8.25 2.68 20.52
CA THR A 504 -9.54 3.37 20.44
C THR A 504 -9.38 4.65 19.64
N SER A 505 -10.46 5.14 19.03
CA SER A 505 -10.42 6.41 18.31
C SER A 505 -11.70 7.22 18.44
N SER A 506 -11.57 8.54 18.25
CA SER A 506 -12.69 9.48 18.15
C SER A 506 -12.48 10.41 16.96
N LEU A 507 -13.54 10.71 16.24
CA LEU A 507 -13.49 11.44 14.97
C LEU A 507 -14.30 12.74 15.03
N GLU A 508 -13.78 13.78 14.39
CA GLU A 508 -14.41 15.07 14.16
C GLU A 508 -14.37 15.41 12.67
N ILE A 509 -15.53 15.55 12.03
CA ILE A 509 -15.60 16.04 10.65
C ILE A 509 -15.42 17.56 10.65
N LEU A 510 -14.49 18.04 9.84
CA LEU A 510 -14.14 19.45 9.71
C LEU A 510 -14.88 20.04 8.50
N TYR A 511 -16.03 20.67 8.75
CA TYR A 511 -16.76 21.44 7.74
C TYR A 511 -16.39 22.91 7.80
N ASP A 512 -16.08 23.52 6.66
CA ASP A 512 -16.03 24.99 6.54
C ASP A 512 -17.46 25.57 6.42
N ASN A 513 -17.69 26.78 6.96
CA ASN A 513 -18.98 27.45 6.89
C ASN A 513 -19.42 27.66 5.43
N SER A 514 -18.48 27.94 4.53
CA SER A 514 -18.76 28.08 3.09
C SER A 514 -19.34 26.78 2.50
N GLN A 515 -18.84 25.63 2.93
CA GLN A 515 -19.32 24.32 2.48
C GLN A 515 -20.70 23.99 3.06
N LEU A 516 -20.95 24.34 4.33
CA LEU A 516 -22.27 24.16 4.94
C LEU A 516 -23.33 25.04 4.28
N ILE A 517 -22.97 26.27 3.90
CA ILE A 517 -23.84 27.16 3.13
C ILE A 517 -24.11 26.56 1.74
N ALA A 518 -23.08 26.10 1.03
CA ALA A 518 -23.25 25.45 -0.28
C ALA A 518 -24.15 24.20 -0.20
N LEU A 519 -23.97 23.38 0.84
CA LEU A 519 -24.81 22.21 1.09
C LEU A 519 -26.27 22.61 1.36
N ALA A 520 -26.49 23.64 2.18
CA ALA A 520 -27.83 24.17 2.45
C ALA A 520 -28.50 24.70 1.17
N LEU A 521 -27.76 25.41 0.32
CA LEU A 521 -28.26 25.91 -0.97
C LEU A 521 -28.58 24.78 -1.96
N GLN A 522 -27.76 23.73 -2.02
CA GLN A 522 -27.91 22.67 -3.02
C GLN A 522 -28.95 21.61 -2.63
N LYS A 523 -28.97 21.20 -1.35
CA LYS A 523 -29.75 20.05 -0.86
C LYS A 523 -30.75 20.42 0.24
N GLY A 524 -30.68 21.63 0.78
CA GLY A 524 -31.55 22.07 1.86
C GLY A 524 -32.97 22.34 1.38
N LYS A 525 -33.91 22.34 2.34
CA LYS A 525 -35.29 22.72 2.06
C LYS A 525 -35.35 24.24 1.86
N GLN A 526 -35.49 24.67 0.60
CA GLN A 526 -35.72 26.06 0.23
C GLN A 526 -37.14 26.49 0.59
N THR A 527 -37.28 27.68 1.17
CA THR A 527 -38.58 28.33 1.44
C THR A 527 -38.52 29.77 0.93
N GLN A 528 -39.42 30.13 0.02
CA GLN A 528 -39.61 31.50 -0.44
C GLN A 528 -40.59 32.25 0.46
N ILE A 529 -40.34 33.54 0.70
CA ILE A 529 -41.21 34.37 1.52
C ILE A 529 -42.39 34.94 0.72
N PHE A 530 -43.60 34.73 1.25
CA PHE A 530 -44.85 35.29 0.74
C PHE A 530 -45.48 36.19 1.80
N PHE A 531 -45.65 37.47 1.51
CA PHE A 531 -46.25 38.44 2.42
C PHE A 531 -47.36 39.22 1.72
N GLN A 532 -48.54 39.32 2.32
CA GLN A 532 -49.72 39.98 1.73
C GLN A 532 -50.06 39.49 0.30
N ASN A 533 -49.99 38.18 0.07
CA ASN A 533 -50.16 37.54 -1.24
C ASN A 533 -49.14 37.95 -2.32
N GLN A 534 -48.05 38.61 -1.95
CA GLN A 534 -46.94 38.94 -2.83
C GLN A 534 -45.73 38.04 -2.52
N ALA A 535 -45.15 37.45 -3.56
CA ALA A 535 -43.89 36.73 -3.47
C ALA A 535 -42.73 37.74 -3.44
N TYR A 536 -41.81 37.57 -2.50
CA TYR A 536 -40.57 38.32 -2.43
C TYR A 536 -39.40 37.43 -2.85
N GLU A 537 -38.37 38.02 -3.45
CA GLU A 537 -37.10 37.32 -3.73
C GLU A 537 -36.26 37.20 -2.45
N ILE A 538 -36.88 36.69 -1.39
CA ILE A 538 -36.27 36.40 -0.11
C ILE A 538 -36.46 34.91 0.13
N TYR A 539 -35.37 34.21 0.42
CA TYR A 539 -35.36 32.78 0.62
C TYR A 539 -34.61 32.42 1.90
N PHE A 540 -35.02 31.31 2.50
CA PHE A 540 -34.18 30.63 3.47
C PHE A 540 -34.10 29.14 3.19
N TYR A 541 -32.97 28.55 3.56
CA TYR A 541 -32.59 27.18 3.28
C TYR A 541 -32.24 26.49 4.58
N LEU A 542 -32.92 25.37 4.88
CA LEU A 542 -32.54 24.50 5.99
C LEU A 542 -31.82 23.26 5.44
N GLY A 543 -30.50 23.23 5.59
CA GLY A 543 -29.66 22.07 5.27
C GLY A 543 -29.30 21.28 6.52
N SER A 544 -29.39 19.95 6.47
CA SER A 544 -28.85 19.06 7.50
C SER A 544 -27.46 18.57 7.12
N HIS A 545 -26.54 18.46 8.08
CA HIS A 545 -25.23 17.82 7.92
C HIS A 545 -24.96 16.85 9.09
N SER A 546 -23.85 16.14 9.05
CA SER A 546 -23.58 15.05 10.00
C SER A 546 -23.39 15.47 11.46
N GLN A 547 -23.36 16.77 11.74
CA GLN A 547 -23.16 17.34 13.07
C GLN A 547 -24.22 18.39 13.41
N GLY A 548 -25.33 18.48 12.66
CA GLY A 548 -26.34 19.50 12.94
C GLY A 548 -27.11 20.02 11.73
N TYR A 549 -27.53 21.29 11.82
CA TYR A 549 -28.26 22.00 10.76
C TYR A 549 -27.65 23.37 10.47
N MET A 550 -27.75 23.79 9.21
CA MET A 550 -27.45 25.15 8.74
C MET A 550 -28.73 25.80 8.22
N LEU A 551 -29.09 26.94 8.79
CA LEU A 551 -30.19 27.78 8.33
C LEU A 551 -29.62 29.03 7.65
N TYR A 552 -29.67 29.08 6.33
CA TYR A 552 -29.12 30.16 5.51
C TYR A 552 -30.22 31.05 4.94
N PHE A 553 -30.05 32.37 4.96
CA PHE A 553 -30.98 33.36 4.48
C PHE A 553 -30.36 34.20 3.36
N GLU A 554 -31.10 34.44 2.30
CA GLU A 554 -30.75 35.37 1.24
C GLU A 554 -31.91 36.33 0.95
N ASN A 555 -31.62 37.63 0.94
CA ASN A 555 -32.56 38.66 0.54
C ASN A 555 -32.04 39.28 -0.76
N LEU A 556 -32.62 38.88 -1.89
CA LEU A 556 -32.23 39.34 -3.23
C LEU A 556 -33.00 40.60 -3.68
N THR A 557 -33.89 41.12 -2.82
CA THR A 557 -34.62 42.37 -3.12
C THR A 557 -33.70 43.58 -3.07
N LYS A 558 -34.14 44.68 -3.68
CA LYS A 558 -33.38 45.95 -3.73
C LYS A 558 -33.71 46.89 -2.57
N ASP A 559 -34.91 46.78 -2.03
CA ASP A 559 -35.52 47.80 -1.18
C ASP A 559 -36.33 47.19 -0.02
N VAL A 560 -36.30 45.88 0.22
CA VAL A 560 -37.10 45.26 1.29
C VAL A 560 -36.20 44.82 2.44
N LEU A 561 -36.50 45.28 3.65
CA LEU A 561 -35.95 44.74 4.88
C LEU A 561 -36.78 43.54 5.33
N PHE A 562 -36.15 42.36 5.38
CA PHE A 562 -36.74 41.16 5.94
C PHE A 562 -36.51 41.14 7.45
N LYS A 563 -37.58 41.21 8.24
CA LYS A 563 -37.54 40.98 9.69
C LYS A 563 -38.28 39.70 10.00
N SER A 564 -37.64 38.76 10.67
CA SER A 564 -38.25 37.50 11.06
C SER A 564 -37.89 37.08 12.47
N LYS A 565 -38.76 36.27 13.05
CA LYS A 565 -38.63 35.74 14.39
C LYS A 565 -38.80 34.23 14.32
N PHE A 566 -37.74 33.50 14.61
CA PHE A 566 -37.70 32.04 14.67
C PHE A 566 -37.77 31.58 16.11
N ASN A 567 -38.50 30.49 16.36
CA ASN A 567 -38.50 29.80 17.64
C ASN A 567 -38.14 28.33 17.41
N PHE A 568 -37.03 27.88 18.01
CA PHE A 568 -36.45 26.56 17.82
C PHE A 568 -36.72 25.63 19.00
N GLU A 569 -37.22 24.43 18.73
CA GLU A 569 -37.24 23.31 19.67
C GLU A 569 -36.08 22.37 19.32
N MET A 570 -35.08 22.29 20.19
CA MET A 570 -33.80 21.63 19.93
C MET A 570 -33.51 20.51 20.93
N GLN A 571 -33.09 19.35 20.43
CA GLN A 571 -32.56 18.24 21.24
C GLN A 571 -31.12 17.96 20.82
N ASN A 572 -30.20 17.96 21.80
CA ASN A 572 -28.76 17.76 21.59
C ASN A 572 -28.12 18.74 20.59
N LEU A 573 -28.61 19.99 20.53
CA LEU A 573 -28.07 21.02 19.63
C LEU A 573 -27.78 22.32 20.39
N GLN A 574 -26.77 23.04 19.92
CA GLN A 574 -26.41 24.39 20.33
C GLN A 574 -26.54 25.33 19.14
N LEU A 575 -27.20 26.48 19.35
CA LEU A 575 -27.44 27.48 18.32
C LEU A 575 -26.34 28.56 18.35
N THR A 576 -25.77 28.84 17.19
CA THR A 576 -24.68 29.81 17.00
C THR A 576 -25.05 30.77 15.87
N ASP A 577 -24.81 32.06 16.06
CA ASP A 577 -25.04 33.07 15.02
C ASP A 577 -23.86 33.17 14.01
N ASP A 578 -24.02 34.03 13.02
CA ASP A 578 -23.04 34.30 11.96
C ASP A 578 -21.74 34.91 12.47
N SER A 579 -21.70 35.44 13.69
CA SER A 579 -20.49 35.91 14.37
C SER A 579 -19.74 34.80 15.13
N GLY A 580 -20.29 33.59 15.17
CA GLY A 580 -19.76 32.49 15.97
C GLY A 580 -20.19 32.54 17.44
N LYS A 581 -21.13 33.40 17.82
CA LYS A 581 -21.60 33.53 19.20
C LYS A 581 -22.74 32.54 19.48
N VAL A 582 -22.58 31.77 20.55
CA VAL A 582 -23.63 30.89 21.07
C VAL A 582 -24.80 31.71 21.62
N LEU A 583 -26.01 31.40 21.14
CA LEU A 583 -27.25 32.01 21.59
C LEU A 583 -27.85 31.20 22.75
N ARG A 584 -28.26 31.90 23.82
CA ARG A 584 -28.86 31.29 25.02
C ARG A 584 -30.37 31.08 24.94
N HIS A 585 -31.04 31.78 24.02
CA HIS A 585 -32.48 31.72 23.84
C HIS A 585 -32.79 30.94 22.57
N THR A 586 -33.86 30.15 22.61
CA THR A 586 -34.39 29.42 21.45
C THR A 586 -35.16 30.31 20.48
N GLU A 587 -35.48 31.53 20.91
CA GLU A 587 -36.13 32.55 20.13
C GLU A 587 -35.09 33.51 19.54
N VAL A 588 -35.04 33.61 18.20
CA VAL A 588 -34.03 34.39 17.48
C VAL A 588 -34.67 35.35 16.49
N LEU A 589 -34.27 36.61 16.59
CA LEU A 589 -34.61 37.64 15.61
C LEU A 589 -33.58 37.62 14.47
N VAL A 590 -34.08 37.43 13.25
CA VAL A 590 -33.27 37.41 12.03
C VAL A 590 -33.71 38.56 11.14
N ASN A 591 -32.83 39.55 11.02
CA ASN A 591 -33.01 40.72 10.15
C ASN A 591 -32.03 40.63 8.99
N VAL A 592 -32.54 40.65 7.76
CA VAL A 592 -31.74 40.55 6.53
C VAL A 592 -32.10 41.71 5.60
N GLY A 593 -31.17 42.65 5.44
CA GLY A 593 -31.35 43.81 4.57
C GLY A 593 -31.33 43.47 3.08
N PRO A 594 -31.70 44.41 2.21
CA PRO A 594 -31.65 44.21 0.75
C PRO A 594 -30.25 43.82 0.26
N GLY A 595 -30.16 42.81 -0.60
CA GLY A 595 -28.90 42.26 -1.12
C GLY A 595 -27.98 41.63 -0.05
N LYS A 596 -28.49 41.35 1.16
CA LYS A 596 -27.70 40.76 2.25
C LYS A 596 -28.08 39.31 2.49
N THR A 597 -27.18 38.62 3.18
CA THR A 597 -27.31 37.22 3.57
C THR A 597 -27.04 37.08 5.06
N LYS A 598 -27.58 36.04 5.67
CA LYS A 598 -27.32 35.70 7.08
C LYS A 598 -27.38 34.18 7.28
N TYR A 599 -26.73 33.64 8.29
CA TYR A 599 -26.91 32.24 8.65
C TYR A 599 -26.98 32.01 10.16
N LEU A 600 -27.59 30.90 10.55
CA LEU A 600 -27.58 30.35 11.89
C LEU A 600 -27.15 28.89 11.81
N LYS A 601 -26.28 28.48 12.74
CA LYS A 601 -25.77 27.11 12.81
C LYS A 601 -26.29 26.42 14.07
N LEU A 602 -26.80 25.20 13.93
CA LEU A 602 -27.25 24.36 15.03
C LEU A 602 -26.31 23.16 15.10
N ASP A 603 -25.33 23.17 15.99
CA ASP A 603 -24.32 22.12 16.11
C ASP A 603 -24.67 21.12 17.22
N SER A 604 -24.37 19.84 17.01
CA SER A 604 -24.57 18.81 18.03
C SER A 604 -23.68 19.03 19.24
N ILE A 605 -24.25 18.97 20.44
CA ILE A 605 -23.49 19.12 21.69
C ILE A 605 -22.70 17.84 21.97
N ASP A 606 -23.39 16.69 21.93
CA ASP A 606 -22.78 15.37 21.99
C ASP A 606 -22.81 14.71 20.61
N LYS A 607 -21.62 14.56 20.02
CA LYS A 607 -21.40 14.03 18.67
C LYS A 607 -21.78 12.56 18.50
N LYS A 608 -22.01 11.82 19.61
CA LYS A 608 -22.38 10.40 19.59
C LYS A 608 -23.89 10.15 19.65
N ASN A 609 -24.67 11.16 20.03
CA ASN A 609 -26.11 11.04 20.25
C ASN A 609 -26.91 11.66 19.10
N LEU A 610 -28.10 11.11 18.84
CA LEU A 610 -29.01 11.67 17.83
C LEU A 610 -29.43 13.10 18.21
N PHE A 611 -29.67 13.94 17.21
CA PHE A 611 -30.12 15.31 17.37
C PHE A 611 -31.39 15.58 16.56
N GLN A 612 -32.21 16.52 17.04
CA GLN A 612 -33.44 16.91 16.36
C GLN A 612 -33.70 18.41 16.51
N CYS A 613 -34.25 19.02 15.47
CA CYS A 613 -34.69 20.41 15.47
C CYS A 613 -36.10 20.50 14.88
N ARG A 614 -36.99 21.26 15.54
CA ARG A 614 -38.23 21.81 14.98
C ARG A 614 -38.20 23.32 15.09
N TYR A 615 -38.87 24.01 14.18
CA TYR A 615 -38.95 25.47 14.23
C TYR A 615 -40.31 25.98 13.79
N THR A 616 -40.68 27.12 14.37
CA THR A 616 -41.78 27.97 13.88
C THR A 616 -41.22 29.35 13.60
N TYR A 617 -41.86 30.09 12.69
CA TYR A 617 -41.39 31.43 12.33
C TYR A 617 -42.54 32.37 11.99
N THR A 618 -42.32 33.66 12.27
CA THR A 618 -43.16 34.77 11.82
C THR A 618 -42.27 35.81 11.15
N PHE A 619 -42.82 36.58 10.20
CA PHE A 619 -42.03 37.56 9.46
C PHE A 619 -42.85 38.78 9.05
N ARG A 620 -42.14 39.87 8.76
CA ARG A 620 -42.63 41.09 8.13
C ARG A 620 -41.65 41.53 7.05
N CYS A 621 -42.19 42.00 5.93
CA CYS A 621 -41.42 42.61 4.85
C CYS A 621 -41.72 44.11 4.85
N ASN A 622 -40.72 44.93 5.19
CA ASN A 622 -40.88 46.38 5.22
C ASN A 622 -40.10 46.97 4.05
N VAL A 623 -40.77 47.78 3.22
CA VAL A 623 -40.09 48.60 2.22
C VAL A 623 -39.19 49.59 2.96
N ASN A 624 -37.89 49.48 2.71
CA ASN A 624 -36.82 50.25 3.33
C ASN A 624 -36.15 51.11 2.26
N LEU A 625 -36.74 52.28 2.00
CA LEU A 625 -36.18 53.29 1.12
C LEU A 625 -35.32 54.23 1.97
N ALA A 626 -34.00 54.22 1.76
CA ALA A 626 -33.06 55.01 2.54
C ALA A 626 -32.79 56.40 1.90
N ASP A 627 -32.98 56.54 0.59
CA ASP A 627 -32.68 57.78 -0.14
C ASP A 627 -33.90 58.69 -0.27
N LYS A 628 -33.68 59.99 -0.04
CA LYS A 628 -34.73 61.02 -0.12
C LYS A 628 -35.36 61.09 -1.52
N ASN A 629 -34.59 60.92 -2.59
CA ASN A 629 -35.13 61.00 -3.95
C ASN A 629 -35.92 59.74 -4.31
N GLU A 630 -35.52 58.57 -3.82
CA GLU A 630 -36.29 57.33 -3.97
C GLU A 630 -37.64 57.42 -3.26
N ILE A 631 -37.66 57.96 -2.03
CA ILE A 631 -38.91 58.25 -1.30
C ILE A 631 -39.81 59.20 -2.11
N ILE A 632 -39.26 60.30 -2.64
CA ILE A 632 -40.02 61.26 -3.45
C ILE A 632 -40.56 60.60 -4.73
N ALA A 633 -39.75 59.79 -5.42
CA ALA A 633 -40.17 59.08 -6.62
C ALA A 633 -41.28 58.06 -6.31
N TYR A 634 -41.16 57.33 -5.20
CA TYR A 634 -42.19 56.40 -4.72
C TYR A 634 -43.49 57.15 -4.42
N LEU A 635 -43.43 58.26 -3.68
CA LEU A 635 -44.61 59.06 -3.33
C LEU A 635 -45.28 59.68 -4.56
N ARG A 636 -44.50 60.14 -5.55
CA ARG A 636 -45.06 60.65 -6.82
C ARG A 636 -45.79 59.56 -7.61
N LYS A 637 -45.34 58.31 -7.53
CA LYS A 637 -45.91 57.18 -8.27
C LYS A 637 -47.09 56.52 -7.55
N ASN A 638 -46.98 56.32 -6.23
CA ASN A 638 -47.89 55.48 -5.44
C ASN A 638 -48.61 56.24 -4.33
N GLY A 639 -48.18 57.46 -3.99
CA GLY A 639 -48.79 58.26 -2.93
C GLY A 639 -50.10 58.89 -3.38
N GLU A 640 -50.98 59.17 -2.42
CA GLU A 640 -52.20 59.93 -2.64
C GLU A 640 -51.82 61.38 -2.96
N LYS A 641 -52.05 61.78 -4.22
CA LYS A 641 -51.78 63.13 -4.71
C LYS A 641 -52.97 64.05 -4.43
N THR A 642 -52.72 65.17 -3.77
CA THR A 642 -53.71 66.23 -3.57
C THR A 642 -53.22 67.55 -4.14
N GLN A 643 -54.11 68.27 -4.83
CA GLN A 643 -53.88 69.64 -5.30
C GLN A 643 -54.45 70.65 -4.31
N ILE A 644 -53.72 71.71 -4.02
CA ILE A 644 -54.18 72.76 -3.10
C ILE A 644 -55.29 73.60 -3.76
N ASN A 645 -56.43 73.67 -3.08
CA ASN A 645 -57.53 74.59 -3.39
C ASN A 645 -57.55 75.73 -2.36
N TYR A 646 -57.43 76.97 -2.83
CA TYR A 646 -57.54 78.17 -2.00
C TYR A 646 -58.67 79.06 -2.49
N ASN A 647 -59.68 79.27 -1.64
CA ASN A 647 -60.86 80.10 -1.94
C ASN A 647 -61.54 79.78 -3.28
N GLY A 648 -61.56 78.49 -3.67
CA GLY A 648 -62.16 78.03 -4.93
C GLY A 648 -61.21 78.01 -6.13
N GLN A 649 -59.98 78.50 -5.98
CA GLN A 649 -58.95 78.46 -7.02
C GLN A 649 -58.00 77.26 -6.79
N LEU A 650 -57.85 76.43 -7.82
CA LEU A 650 -56.87 75.35 -7.85
C LEU A 650 -55.49 75.90 -8.18
N LEU A 651 -54.58 75.84 -7.22
CA LEU A 651 -53.19 76.26 -7.39
C LEU A 651 -52.37 75.12 -7.98
N GLN A 652 -51.30 75.42 -8.71
CA GLN A 652 -50.31 74.42 -9.12
C GLN A 652 -49.35 74.08 -7.96
N ILE A 653 -49.91 73.72 -6.80
CA ILE A 653 -49.20 73.31 -5.60
C ILE A 653 -49.79 71.96 -5.19
N PHE A 654 -48.93 70.98 -4.96
CA PHE A 654 -49.34 69.60 -4.70
C PHE A 654 -48.67 69.07 -3.45
N TYR A 655 -49.35 68.14 -2.78
CA TYR A 655 -48.69 67.24 -1.85
C TYR A 655 -49.06 65.79 -2.12
N TYR A 656 -48.13 64.89 -1.78
CA TYR A 656 -48.22 63.45 -1.96
C TYR A 656 -48.06 62.78 -0.61
N VAL A 657 -49.00 61.92 -0.25
CA VAL A 657 -48.99 61.22 1.03
C VAL A 657 -48.90 59.72 0.82
N GLY A 658 -48.00 59.06 1.54
CA GLY A 658 -47.87 57.61 1.46
C GLY A 658 -47.22 57.03 2.71
N GLN A 659 -47.51 55.76 2.98
CA GLN A 659 -46.86 54.99 4.05
C GLN A 659 -45.71 54.16 3.43
N ILE A 660 -44.53 54.24 4.05
CA ILE A 660 -43.35 53.45 3.66
C ILE A 660 -42.81 52.79 4.93
N GLY A 661 -42.85 51.46 4.98
CA GLY A 661 -42.64 50.73 6.23
C GLY A 661 -43.70 51.11 7.25
N ASP A 662 -43.26 51.49 8.45
CA ASP A 662 -44.16 51.89 9.55
C ASP A 662 -44.34 53.42 9.68
N ASP A 663 -43.65 54.21 8.82
CA ASP A 663 -43.65 55.67 8.85
C ASP A 663 -44.54 56.27 7.74
N PHE A 664 -45.07 57.48 7.98
CA PHE A 664 -45.87 58.23 7.01
C PHE A 664 -45.09 59.42 6.43
N TYR A 665 -45.05 59.52 5.11
CA TYR A 665 -44.30 60.54 4.40
C TYR A 665 -45.23 61.50 3.63
N TRP A 666 -44.90 62.79 3.69
CA TRP A 666 -45.60 63.87 3.02
C TRP A 666 -44.62 64.67 2.18
N TYR A 667 -44.80 64.67 0.86
CA TYR A 667 -43.95 65.42 -0.06
C TYR A 667 -44.75 66.57 -0.69
N PHE A 668 -44.29 67.79 -0.53
CA PHE A 668 -44.93 69.03 -1.01
C PHE A 668 -44.10 69.65 -2.14
N GLU A 669 -44.77 70.19 -3.16
CA GLU A 669 -44.11 70.89 -4.27
C GLU A 669 -44.94 72.07 -4.80
N HIS A 670 -44.26 73.18 -5.11
CA HIS A 670 -44.88 74.42 -5.58
C HIS A 670 -44.45 74.77 -7.02
N HIS A 671 -45.38 74.69 -7.97
CA HIS A 671 -45.17 74.99 -9.39
C HIS A 671 -45.96 76.20 -9.89
N ASP A 672 -46.82 76.78 -9.06
CA ASP A 672 -47.68 77.91 -9.44
C ASP A 672 -46.88 79.18 -9.78
N GLN A 673 -47.18 79.78 -10.94
CA GLN A 673 -46.47 80.97 -11.44
C GLN A 673 -46.99 82.27 -10.83
N ASN A 674 -48.21 82.26 -10.30
CA ASN A 674 -48.91 83.44 -9.78
C ASN A 674 -48.89 83.52 -8.25
N CYS A 675 -48.37 82.49 -7.58
CA CYS A 675 -48.15 82.46 -6.14
C CYS A 675 -46.64 82.64 -5.84
N GLY A 676 -46.31 83.68 -5.06
CA GLY A 676 -44.92 83.96 -4.69
C GLY A 676 -44.43 83.04 -3.57
N LEU A 677 -45.10 83.14 -2.41
CA LEU A 677 -44.88 82.29 -1.24
C LEU A 677 -46.20 81.65 -0.83
N PHE A 678 -46.19 80.31 -0.78
CA PHE A 678 -47.26 79.50 -0.19
C PHE A 678 -46.93 79.19 1.26
N GLU A 679 -47.89 79.40 2.15
CA GLU A 679 -47.83 78.95 3.54
C GLU A 679 -49.05 78.08 3.86
N GLY A 680 -48.79 76.82 4.23
CA GLY A 680 -49.82 75.87 4.64
C GLY A 680 -49.58 75.37 6.07
N THR A 681 -50.60 75.48 6.91
CA THR A 681 -50.59 74.98 8.29
C THR A 681 -51.43 73.72 8.39
N TYR A 682 -50.78 72.62 8.81
CA TYR A 682 -51.34 71.28 8.91
C TYR A 682 -51.34 70.84 10.38
N ASN A 683 -52.52 70.69 10.97
CA ASN A 683 -52.69 70.26 12.36
C ASN A 683 -53.05 68.78 12.39
N PHE A 684 -52.37 67.99 13.22
CA PHE A 684 -52.53 66.55 13.27
C PHE A 684 -53.06 66.05 14.61
N LYS A 685 -54.02 65.12 14.57
CA LYS A 685 -54.29 64.20 15.67
C LYS A 685 -53.55 62.90 15.37
N LEU A 686 -52.62 62.49 16.24
CA LEU A 686 -51.71 61.37 16.02
C LEU A 686 -52.00 60.21 17.00
N SER A 687 -51.91 58.97 16.53
CA SER A 687 -51.91 57.75 17.35
C SER A 687 -50.67 56.93 16.99
N ASN A 688 -49.84 56.65 18.00
CA ASN A 688 -48.53 55.96 17.88
C ASN A 688 -47.54 56.57 16.86
N LEU A 689 -47.61 57.87 16.63
CA LEU A 689 -46.77 58.61 15.67
C LEU A 689 -46.23 59.90 16.30
N ARG A 690 -45.07 60.36 15.82
CA ARG A 690 -44.50 61.70 16.09
C ARG A 690 -44.06 62.38 14.80
N LEU A 691 -44.17 63.71 14.74
CA LEU A 691 -43.72 64.49 13.59
C LEU A 691 -42.21 64.75 13.62
N ASP A 692 -41.57 64.80 12.45
CA ASP A 692 -40.14 65.07 12.26
C ASP A 692 -39.64 66.44 12.74
N ASN A 693 -40.52 67.40 13.02
CA ASN A 693 -40.20 68.75 13.55
C ASN A 693 -41.42 69.43 14.23
N GLY A 694 -42.37 68.66 14.79
CA GLY A 694 -43.74 69.14 15.09
C GLY A 694 -43.99 70.01 16.33
N GLY A 695 -42.98 70.33 17.14
CA GLY A 695 -43.16 71.11 18.38
C GLY A 695 -44.23 70.56 19.35
N GLN A 696 -44.64 71.36 20.33
CA GLN A 696 -45.65 70.98 21.35
C GLN A 696 -47.10 70.87 20.81
N PHE A 697 -47.35 71.18 19.53
CA PHE A 697 -48.71 71.38 18.99
C PHE A 697 -49.12 70.41 17.87
N ASN A 698 -48.35 69.33 17.60
CA ASN A 698 -48.62 68.37 16.52
C ASN A 698 -48.99 69.06 15.20
N GLN A 699 -48.19 70.05 14.81
CA GLN A 699 -48.47 70.93 13.68
C GLN A 699 -47.26 71.03 12.75
N TRP A 700 -47.49 71.04 11.44
CA TRP A 700 -46.52 71.48 10.45
C TRP A 700 -46.93 72.81 9.85
N VAL A 701 -45.96 73.72 9.72
CA VAL A 701 -46.07 74.92 8.88
C VAL A 701 -45.15 74.72 7.69
N ILE A 702 -45.73 74.70 6.49
CA ILE A 702 -45.03 74.47 5.23
C ILE A 702 -44.99 75.77 4.46
N GLN A 703 -43.81 76.36 4.37
CA GLN A 703 -43.53 77.54 3.56
C GLN A 703 -42.74 77.13 2.32
N LEU A 704 -43.28 77.39 1.14
CA LEU A 704 -42.64 77.08 -0.14
C LEU A 704 -42.67 78.30 -1.04
N ASN A 705 -41.49 78.74 -1.49
CA ASN A 705 -41.41 79.65 -2.63
C ASN A 705 -41.60 78.86 -3.93
N ARG A 706 -41.86 79.60 -5.01
CA ARG A 706 -41.91 79.04 -6.36
C ARG A 706 -40.70 78.13 -6.67
N GLY A 707 -40.98 76.93 -7.18
CA GLY A 707 -39.98 75.94 -7.56
C GLY A 707 -39.41 75.13 -6.39
N GLN A 708 -39.79 75.45 -5.14
CA GLN A 708 -39.35 74.70 -3.97
C GLN A 708 -40.23 73.48 -3.71
N ASN A 709 -39.63 72.51 -3.04
CA ASN A 709 -40.29 71.33 -2.53
C ASN A 709 -39.79 71.02 -1.12
N THR A 710 -40.55 70.23 -0.38
CA THR A 710 -40.11 69.72 0.91
C THR A 710 -40.71 68.36 1.20
N LEU A 711 -39.95 67.51 1.90
CA LEU A 711 -40.41 66.24 2.44
C LEU A 711 -40.60 66.40 3.95
N ARG A 712 -41.64 65.78 4.49
CA ARG A 712 -41.93 65.66 5.92
C ARG A 712 -42.26 64.23 6.28
N VAL A 713 -41.93 63.83 7.50
CA VAL A 713 -42.07 62.44 7.97
C VAL A 713 -42.76 62.40 9.33
N MET A 714 -43.68 61.45 9.50
CA MET A 714 -44.21 61.03 10.80
C MET A 714 -43.60 59.68 11.14
N TYR A 715 -42.80 59.66 12.20
CA TYR A 715 -42.12 58.46 12.69
C TYR A 715 -42.99 57.69 13.67
N GLN A 716 -42.95 56.36 13.60
CA GLN A 716 -43.51 55.52 14.66
C GLN A 716 -42.75 55.70 15.99
N LEU A 717 -43.45 55.60 17.12
CA LEU A 717 -42.87 55.76 18.47
C LEU A 717 -42.32 54.46 19.05
N SER A 718 -43.01 53.32 18.93
CA SER A 718 -42.46 52.01 19.34
C SER A 718 -42.98 50.82 18.53
N ASP A 719 -42.10 49.85 18.32
CA ASP A 719 -42.38 48.55 17.67
C ASP A 719 -43.16 47.59 18.61
N GLU A 720 -43.29 47.91 19.90
CA GLU A 720 -43.86 47.02 20.93
C GLU A 720 -45.35 47.25 21.22
N SER A 721 -45.93 48.37 20.80
CA SER A 721 -47.34 48.68 21.05
C SER A 721 -48.27 47.88 20.12
N ARG A 722 -49.36 47.30 20.65
CA ARG A 722 -50.41 46.63 19.84
C ARG A 722 -51.31 47.61 19.07
N GLU A 723 -51.10 48.91 19.19
CA GLU A 723 -51.93 49.95 18.58
C GLU A 723 -51.50 50.23 17.13
N LYS A 724 -52.46 50.24 16.20
CA LYS A 724 -52.23 50.59 14.80
C LYS A 724 -51.88 52.08 14.68
N THR A 725 -50.87 52.41 13.88
CA THR A 725 -50.52 53.80 13.56
C THR A 725 -51.64 54.47 12.75
N SER A 726 -52.06 55.67 13.13
CA SER A 726 -53.07 56.45 12.39
C SER A 726 -52.98 57.95 12.67
N TYR A 727 -53.51 58.77 11.76
CA TYR A 727 -53.59 60.22 11.95
C TYR A 727 -54.84 60.84 11.29
N GLN A 728 -55.22 62.05 11.74
CA GLN A 728 -56.17 62.94 11.06
C GLN A 728 -55.55 64.33 10.89
N ALA A 729 -55.73 64.96 9.72
CA ALA A 729 -55.15 66.26 9.40
C ALA A 729 -56.24 67.34 9.18
N GLN A 730 -56.02 68.54 9.73
CA GLN A 730 -56.81 69.75 9.45
C GLN A 730 -55.91 70.86 8.88
N MET A 731 -56.32 71.43 7.74
CA MET A 731 -55.45 72.28 6.91
C MET A 731 -55.98 73.72 6.85
N LYS A 732 -55.07 74.70 6.91
CA LYS A 732 -55.33 76.13 6.66
C LYS A 732 -54.23 76.71 5.77
N TYR A 733 -54.59 77.54 4.81
CA TYR A 733 -53.65 78.08 3.81
C TYR A 733 -53.62 79.60 3.83
N LEU A 734 -52.46 80.18 3.54
CA LEU A 734 -52.21 81.61 3.36
C LEU A 734 -51.33 81.79 2.10
N ILE A 735 -51.66 82.74 1.24
CA ILE A 735 -50.91 83.02 0.01
C ILE A 735 -50.40 84.47 0.04
N HIS A 736 -49.12 84.66 -0.26
CA HIS A 736 -48.54 85.98 -0.45
C HIS A 736 -48.32 86.27 -1.94
N GLN A 737 -48.85 87.40 -2.42
CA GLN A 737 -48.58 87.90 -3.78
C GLN A 737 -47.14 88.39 -3.91
N PRO A 738 -46.50 88.23 -5.09
CA PRO A 738 -45.10 88.60 -5.30
C PRO A 738 -44.88 90.11 -5.14
N ARG A 739 -43.91 90.52 -4.30
CA ARG A 739 -43.40 91.90 -4.24
C ARG A 739 -42.42 92.13 -5.40
N LEU A 740 -42.64 93.19 -6.19
CA LEU A 740 -41.69 93.66 -7.21
C LEU A 740 -40.37 94.15 -6.56
N PRO A 741 -39.18 93.82 -7.09
CA PRO A 741 -37.91 94.18 -6.46
C PRO A 741 -37.57 95.66 -6.68
N SER A 742 -37.27 96.39 -5.61
CA SER A 742 -36.65 97.71 -5.63
C SER A 742 -35.16 97.61 -5.99
N GLN A 743 -34.72 98.44 -6.93
CA GLN A 743 -33.34 98.57 -7.41
C GLN A 743 -32.32 98.76 -6.28
N GLN A 744 -31.20 98.03 -6.33
CA GLN A 744 -29.95 98.44 -5.68
C GLN A 744 -28.78 98.33 -6.67
N LYS A 745 -27.99 99.42 -6.68
CA LYS A 745 -26.84 99.69 -7.52
C LYS A 745 -25.61 98.92 -7.04
N LEU A 746 -24.82 98.43 -7.99
CA LEU A 746 -23.43 97.98 -7.79
C LEU A 746 -22.49 99.19 -7.73
N TYR A 747 -21.50 99.12 -6.85
CA TYR A 747 -20.23 99.85 -7.00
C TYR A 747 -19.12 98.82 -7.21
N PHE A 748 -18.16 99.19 -8.06
CA PHE A 748 -17.09 98.37 -8.63
C PHE A 748 -16.27 97.56 -7.63
#